data_AF-A0AA39PHN3-F1
#
_entry.id   AF-A0AA39PHN3-F1
#
_cell.length_a   1.000
_cell.length_b   1.000
_cell.length_c   1.000
_cell.angle_alpha   90.00
_cell.angle_beta   90.00
_cell.angle_gamma   90.00
#
_symmetry.space_group_name_H-M   'P 1'
#
loop_
_entity.id
_entity.type
_entity.pdbx_description
1 polymer ?
#
loop_
_entity_poly.entity_id
_entity_poly.type
_entity_poly.pdbx_seq_one_letter_code
_entity_poly.pdbx_strand_id
1 'polypeptide(L)'
;MDGTDNGNVVRATSAPLADVVRRHVAVVYSSEMTCHRPLLEEHFEQPARITRIWETITAAGCTLKMKRIPIRPAHKMRFYLSIAKSTGIAYRLYEVELTDEKIQETHPYYDSLSLYVMQGTTRAALLSCGGVIEACLAVASDLSEIKKCFAIVRPPGHHAEPTQHMGFCFFNNVAVAIRNIQRQTSVKRVMLSLSLISYLDHFVLGNGTQRAFNDDPTVLYVSLHRYDNGTFYPCGPFGGIQSCGEGPGLGFSVNIPWPCEGMGDAEYIHAFQHIVMPIAMEFAPQLVIISAGFDAAEGDPLGQCCITPAGYAHMTYMLSGLASGRLVVALEGGYNVEAGARSALAVTKVIIGEPPDELPPMTANEQATEVVWLVAKEQSRYWKNVNPKACEPREDVEISTFSIPEILKLHRQNYLSSNHRMMNVPLVNEEIGERFGMQIMCTSDILDNPTMVFFMHDFGDLQTELENAVTCNLDLERSYLVDFSRELISWIKEAGHCLLDVNLYPRPLVAPAKKSKSAQFLAKELVIYLWDNYVQLSNAQRVILIGHGPGCQPMIDLLQQRWSSVSTKVKGVVQVVGHLKVPLAPTQPEEIVPWYLEHSFVAVPANHQVFTAKTKKRHGNIVPINETRAIKLITNALPNIQRFVQAQLGDDQHMDTS
;
A
#
# COMPACT_ATOMS: atom_id res chain seq x y z
N MET A 1 -1.27 53.55 73.92
CA MET A 1 -1.76 52.33 73.27
C MET A 1 -1.76 52.61 71.79
N ASP A 2 -1.03 51.76 71.07
CA ASP A 2 -0.84 51.66 69.61
C ASP A 2 -0.20 52.87 68.92
N GLY A 3 0.91 52.73 68.18
CA GLY A 3 1.39 51.58 67.44
C GLY A 3 1.52 52.01 65.98
N THR A 4 2.74 52.34 65.57
CA THR A 4 3.15 52.80 64.23
C THR A 4 2.82 51.80 63.12
N ASP A 5 2.30 52.26 61.97
CA ASP A 5 2.84 51.83 60.68
C ASP A 5 2.49 52.82 59.54
N ASN A 6 3.53 53.50 59.03
CA ASN A 6 3.50 54.29 57.80
C ASN A 6 3.76 53.33 56.63
N GLY A 7 2.71 52.63 56.20
CA GLY A 7 2.76 51.76 55.04
C GLY A 7 2.72 52.57 53.73
N ASN A 8 3.90 52.89 53.21
CA ASN A 8 4.10 53.40 51.86
C ASN A 8 3.51 52.40 50.85
N VAL A 9 2.29 52.65 50.35
CA VAL A 9 1.70 51.86 49.27
C VAL A 9 2.44 52.22 47.98
N VAL A 10 3.52 51.50 47.71
CA VAL A 10 4.15 51.48 46.40
C VAL A 10 3.10 50.94 45.43
N ARG A 11 2.48 51.85 44.66
CA ARG A 11 1.72 51.48 43.47
C ARG A 11 2.62 50.59 42.63
N ALA A 12 2.24 49.32 42.46
CA ALA A 12 2.87 48.43 41.51
C ALA A 12 2.74 49.09 40.12
N THR A 13 3.80 49.75 39.69
CA THR A 13 3.97 50.13 38.29
C THR A 13 4.04 48.83 37.52
N SER A 14 2.99 48.53 36.78
CA SER A 14 3.00 47.53 35.71
C SER A 14 3.96 48.02 34.63
N ALA A 15 5.26 47.91 34.90
CA ALA A 15 6.23 47.85 33.84
C ALA A 15 5.87 46.61 33.01
N PRO A 16 5.67 46.72 31.69
CA PRO A 16 5.58 45.52 30.88
C PRO A 16 6.84 44.71 31.19
N LEU A 17 6.68 43.42 31.51
CA LEU A 17 7.82 42.50 31.45
C LEU A 17 8.45 42.79 30.09
N ALA A 18 9.71 43.23 30.07
CA ALA A 18 10.44 43.26 28.83
C ALA A 18 10.27 41.87 28.24
N ASP A 19 9.53 41.77 27.14
CA ASP A 19 9.23 40.53 26.46
C ASP A 19 10.57 40.07 25.90
N VAL A 20 11.37 39.40 26.74
CA VAL A 20 12.49 38.60 26.28
C VAL A 20 11.79 37.54 25.46
N VAL A 21 11.66 37.78 24.16
CA VAL A 21 11.06 36.85 23.20
C VAL A 21 11.84 35.54 23.36
N ARG A 22 11.32 34.63 24.18
CA ARG A 22 11.96 33.35 24.47
C ARG A 22 11.84 32.53 23.19
N ARG A 23 12.95 32.43 22.47
CA ARG A 23 13.00 31.68 21.21
C ARG A 23 12.99 30.19 21.55
N HIS A 24 11.81 29.60 21.59
CA HIS A 24 11.60 28.16 21.78
C HIS A 24 11.92 27.34 20.52
N VAL A 25 12.27 28.00 19.42
CA VAL A 25 12.53 27.37 18.12
C VAL A 25 13.95 27.67 17.69
N ALA A 26 14.63 26.65 17.16
CA ALA A 26 16.00 26.75 16.70
C ALA A 26 16.16 26.34 15.24
N VAL A 27 17.27 26.76 14.64
CA VAL A 27 17.68 26.37 13.29
C VAL A 27 19.14 25.98 13.27
N VAL A 28 19.45 24.93 12.52
CA VAL A 28 20.80 24.46 12.26
C VAL A 28 21.07 24.57 10.76
N TYR A 29 22.08 25.36 10.39
CA TYR A 29 22.49 25.58 9.01
C TYR A 29 23.96 26.04 8.94
N SER A 30 24.70 25.48 7.98
CA SER A 30 26.04 25.95 7.60
C SER A 30 26.21 25.91 6.09
N SER A 31 26.70 27.00 5.51
CA SER A 31 27.08 27.07 4.10
C SER A 31 28.27 26.17 3.77
N GLU A 32 29.09 25.74 4.76
CA GLU A 32 30.19 24.81 4.50
C GLU A 32 29.71 23.49 3.86
N MET A 33 28.46 23.07 4.09
CA MET A 33 27.88 21.88 3.45
C MET A 33 27.70 22.05 1.93
N THR A 34 27.86 23.26 1.35
CA THR A 34 27.88 23.50 -0.10
C THR A 34 29.21 23.14 -0.75
N CYS A 35 30.22 22.76 0.03
CA CYS A 35 31.47 22.24 -0.52
C CYS A 35 31.30 20.84 -1.15
N HIS A 36 30.23 20.12 -0.83
CA HIS A 36 29.79 18.92 -1.55
C HIS A 36 28.87 19.35 -2.70
N ARG A 37 29.37 19.22 -3.93
CA ARG A 37 28.74 19.61 -5.19
C ARG A 37 28.99 18.54 -6.26
N PRO A 38 28.04 18.33 -7.18
CA PRO A 38 28.24 17.39 -8.27
C PRO A 38 29.31 17.87 -9.25
N LEU A 39 29.96 16.93 -9.93
CA LEU A 39 30.92 17.23 -11.00
C LEU A 39 30.22 17.61 -12.32
N LEU A 40 29.01 17.06 -12.53
CA LEU A 40 28.14 17.34 -13.67
C LEU A 40 27.07 18.38 -13.26
N GLU A 41 26.68 19.27 -14.16
CA GLU A 41 25.72 20.36 -13.87
C GLU A 41 24.29 19.86 -13.62
N GLU A 42 23.93 18.64 -14.05
CA GLU A 42 22.55 18.12 -14.03
C GLU A 42 22.30 17.05 -12.96
N HIS A 43 22.87 17.18 -11.75
CA HIS A 43 22.59 16.24 -10.67
C HIS A 43 21.46 16.74 -9.75
N PHE A 44 20.49 15.88 -9.46
CA PHE A 44 19.32 16.21 -8.63
C PHE A 44 19.69 16.64 -7.21
N GLU A 45 20.64 15.94 -6.59
CA GLU A 45 21.24 16.35 -5.31
C GLU A 45 22.30 17.43 -5.59
N GLN A 46 22.03 18.66 -5.16
CA GLN A 46 22.89 19.81 -5.44
C GLN A 46 22.94 20.83 -4.29
N PRO A 47 23.99 21.68 -4.25
CA PRO A 47 24.14 22.77 -3.28
C PRO A 47 22.91 23.67 -3.12
N ALA A 48 22.26 23.97 -4.26
CA ALA A 48 21.12 24.87 -4.37
C ALA A 48 19.95 24.51 -3.43
N ARG A 49 19.79 23.22 -3.10
CA ARG A 49 18.70 22.72 -2.23
C ARG A 49 18.69 23.42 -0.87
N ILE A 50 19.82 23.41 -0.15
CA ILE A 50 19.89 24.05 1.18
C ILE A 50 20.03 25.57 1.12
N THR A 51 20.68 26.11 0.07
CA THR A 51 20.87 27.57 -0.05
C THR A 51 19.53 28.24 -0.34
N ARG A 52 18.73 27.70 -1.26
CA ARG A 52 17.41 28.24 -1.58
C ARG A 52 16.44 28.15 -0.40
N ILE A 53 16.43 27.03 0.33
CA ILE A 53 15.65 26.88 1.58
C ILE A 53 16.05 27.97 2.58
N TRP A 54 17.36 28.15 2.81
CA TRP A 54 17.87 29.15 3.74
C TRP A 54 17.53 30.59 3.34
N GLU A 55 17.69 30.92 2.06
CA GLU A 55 17.31 32.23 1.50
C GLU A 55 15.82 32.51 1.67
N THR A 56 14.96 31.53 1.34
CA THR A 56 13.50 31.66 1.40
C THR A 56 13.01 31.86 2.84
N ILE A 57 13.53 31.07 3.78
CA ILE A 57 13.24 31.19 5.22
C ILE A 57 13.74 32.53 5.78
N THR A 58 14.89 33.01 5.32
CA THR A 58 15.46 34.30 5.74
C THR A 58 14.66 35.47 5.17
N ALA A 59 14.29 35.42 3.89
CA ALA A 59 13.49 36.45 3.22
C ALA A 59 12.09 36.59 3.84
N ALA A 60 11.50 35.48 4.31
CA ALA A 60 10.24 35.46 5.05
C ALA A 60 10.35 35.96 6.50
N GLY A 61 11.55 36.29 7.00
CA GLY A 61 11.77 36.78 8.36
C GLY A 61 11.69 35.71 9.46
N CYS A 62 11.55 34.42 9.11
CA CYS A 62 11.42 33.33 10.08
C CYS A 62 12.66 33.20 10.97
N THR A 63 13.86 33.46 10.44
CA THR A 63 15.13 33.39 11.19
C THR A 63 15.20 34.34 12.38
N LEU A 64 14.45 35.45 12.36
CA LEU A 64 14.38 36.41 13.48
C LEU A 64 13.70 35.81 14.72
N LYS A 65 12.79 34.86 14.51
CA LYS A 65 12.05 34.14 15.55
C LYS A 65 12.79 32.87 16.02
N MET A 66 13.89 32.50 15.37
CA MET A 66 14.63 31.26 15.63
C MET A 66 15.99 31.53 16.29
N LYS A 67 16.47 30.59 17.10
CA LYS A 67 17.83 30.59 17.65
C LYS A 67 18.73 29.74 16.75
N ARG A 68 19.83 30.33 16.25
CA ARG A 68 20.82 29.56 15.48
C ARG A 68 21.65 28.69 16.42
N ILE A 69 21.67 27.38 16.17
CA ILE A 69 22.54 26.43 16.87
C ILE A 69 23.78 26.21 16.01
N PRO A 70 25.01 26.34 16.56
CA PRO A 70 26.24 26.09 15.81
C PRO A 70 26.38 24.59 15.51
N ILE A 71 26.79 24.26 14.28
CA ILE A 71 27.08 22.88 13.88
C ILE A 71 28.44 22.48 14.42
N ARG A 72 28.52 21.31 15.06
CA ARG A 72 29.78 20.64 15.37
C ARG A 72 29.96 19.43 14.46
N PRO A 73 31.08 19.28 13.76
CA PRO A 73 31.31 18.09 12.95
C PRO A 73 31.44 16.87 13.86
N ALA A 74 30.94 15.72 13.39
CA ALA A 74 30.94 14.47 14.14
C ALA A 74 32.34 13.80 14.24
N HIS A 75 33.38 14.51 14.72
CA HIS A 75 34.79 14.08 14.70
C HIS A 75 35.14 12.91 15.64
N LYS A 76 34.43 12.72 16.76
CA LYS A 76 34.69 11.61 17.71
C LYS A 76 34.07 10.29 17.26
N MET A 77 34.14 9.98 15.96
CA MET A 77 33.47 8.85 15.34
C MET A 77 33.96 7.49 15.89
N ARG A 78 35.19 7.37 16.44
CA ARG A 78 35.67 6.15 17.15
C ARG A 78 34.76 5.69 18.30
N PHE A 79 34.03 6.59 18.95
CA PHE A 79 33.16 6.29 20.10
C PHE A 79 31.69 6.04 19.67
N TYR A 80 31.26 6.63 18.57
CA TYR A 80 29.90 6.51 18.01
C TYR A 80 29.76 5.33 17.03
N LEU A 81 30.88 4.88 16.44
CA LEU A 81 31.04 3.64 15.66
C LEU A 81 30.82 2.36 16.46
N SER A 82 30.72 2.40 17.80
CA SER A 82 30.38 1.20 18.59
C SER A 82 28.99 0.67 18.26
N ILE A 83 28.12 1.51 17.68
CA ILE A 83 26.76 1.15 17.26
C ILE A 83 26.77 0.58 15.83
N ALA A 84 27.73 0.99 14.99
CA ALA A 84 27.96 0.46 13.64
C ALA A 84 29.01 -0.67 13.61
N LYS A 85 29.41 -1.20 14.78
CA LYS A 85 30.51 -2.17 14.91
C LYS A 85 30.17 -3.56 14.35
N SER A 86 28.90 -3.89 14.11
CA SER A 86 28.52 -5.14 13.46
C SER A 86 28.69 -5.11 11.94
N THR A 87 28.98 -3.96 11.32
CA THR A 87 28.67 -3.78 9.89
C THR A 87 29.73 -3.09 9.01
N GLY A 88 30.92 -2.77 9.54
CA GLY A 88 32.15 -2.67 8.74
C GLY A 88 32.32 -1.54 7.71
N ILE A 89 31.31 -0.72 7.37
CA ILE A 89 31.40 0.19 6.21
C ILE A 89 31.77 1.63 6.54
N ALA A 90 31.45 2.11 7.74
CA ALA A 90 31.77 3.48 8.15
C ALA A 90 33.29 3.77 8.27
N TYR A 91 34.17 2.80 8.01
CA TYR A 91 35.62 2.98 8.00
C TYR A 91 36.19 3.50 6.67
N ARG A 92 35.55 3.29 5.51
CA ARG A 92 36.19 3.57 4.20
C ARG A 92 36.27 5.05 3.80
N LEU A 93 35.38 5.92 4.30
CA LEU A 93 35.42 7.37 4.01
C LEU A 93 36.35 8.17 4.93
N TYR A 94 36.82 7.59 6.05
CA TYR A 94 37.58 8.31 7.08
C TYR A 94 39.10 8.21 6.94
N GLU A 95 39.62 7.18 6.27
CA GLU A 95 41.07 6.94 6.21
C GLU A 95 41.77 7.63 5.03
N VAL A 96 41.02 8.30 4.15
CA VAL A 96 41.64 8.94 2.99
C VAL A 96 41.03 10.31 2.75
N GLU A 97 41.86 11.35 2.77
CA GLU A 97 41.55 12.57 2.02
C GLU A 97 41.17 12.15 0.60
N LEU A 98 39.95 12.47 0.15
CA LEU A 98 39.51 12.17 -1.21
C LEU A 98 40.33 13.02 -2.19
N THR A 99 41.48 12.50 -2.61
CA THR A 99 42.32 13.06 -3.67
C THR A 99 41.64 12.87 -5.02
N ASP A 100 41.98 13.71 -6.00
CA ASP A 100 41.37 13.66 -7.34
C ASP A 100 41.53 12.29 -8.01
N GLU A 101 42.69 11.65 -7.85
CA GLU A 101 42.96 10.29 -8.36
C GLU A 101 41.98 9.27 -7.76
N LYS A 102 41.78 9.30 -6.44
CA LYS A 102 40.90 8.36 -5.74
C LYS A 102 39.42 8.58 -6.05
N ILE A 103 39.04 9.85 -6.27
CA ILE A 103 37.68 10.19 -6.71
C ILE A 103 37.40 9.56 -8.08
N GLN A 104 38.34 9.65 -9.02
CA GLN A 104 38.19 9.03 -10.34
C GLN A 104 38.14 7.50 -10.26
N GLU A 105 39.03 6.87 -9.49
CA GLU A 105 39.06 5.42 -9.30
C GLU A 105 37.78 4.87 -8.66
N THR A 106 37.21 5.61 -7.70
CA THR A 106 36.02 5.17 -6.96
C THR A 106 34.71 5.63 -7.61
N HIS A 107 34.76 6.43 -8.69
CA HIS A 107 33.57 6.95 -9.36
C HIS A 107 32.59 5.85 -9.78
N PRO A 108 32.99 4.76 -10.47
CA PRO A 108 32.04 3.70 -10.86
C PRO A 108 31.39 3.01 -9.66
N TYR A 109 32.13 2.88 -8.55
CA TYR A 109 31.62 2.27 -7.32
C TYR A 109 30.55 3.16 -6.67
N TYR A 110 30.81 4.44 -6.48
CA TYR A 110 29.83 5.35 -5.89
C TYR A 110 28.64 5.59 -6.82
N ASP A 111 28.86 5.68 -8.13
CA ASP A 111 27.80 5.82 -9.13
C ASP A 111 26.85 4.61 -9.10
N SER A 112 27.39 3.39 -8.99
CA SER A 112 26.57 2.16 -8.81
C SER A 112 25.74 2.14 -7.53
N LEU A 113 26.07 3.00 -6.56
CA LEU A 113 25.34 3.17 -5.29
C LEU A 113 24.50 4.46 -5.29
N SER A 114 24.41 5.14 -6.44
CA SER A 114 23.79 6.45 -6.60
C SER A 114 24.31 7.48 -5.61
N LEU A 115 25.63 7.56 -5.56
CA LEU A 115 26.41 8.53 -4.81
C LEU A 115 27.41 9.20 -5.75
N TYR A 116 27.71 10.46 -5.48
CA TYR A 116 28.89 11.10 -6.03
C TYR A 116 29.80 11.50 -4.86
N VAL A 117 31.10 11.48 -5.10
CA VAL A 117 32.10 11.91 -4.12
C VAL A 117 32.99 12.98 -4.71
N MET A 118 33.43 13.86 -3.83
CA MET A 118 34.40 14.93 -4.11
C MET A 118 35.14 15.31 -2.83
N GLN A 119 36.20 16.11 -2.93
CA GLN A 119 37.05 16.49 -1.79
C GLN A 119 36.27 17.05 -0.58
N GLY A 120 35.21 17.84 -0.81
CA GLY A 120 34.37 18.42 0.24
C GLY A 120 33.39 17.45 0.93
N THR A 121 33.20 16.25 0.37
CA THR A 121 32.13 15.32 0.78
C THR A 121 32.24 14.89 2.24
N THR A 122 33.44 14.49 2.68
CA THR A 122 33.68 14.06 4.06
C THR A 122 33.35 15.17 5.07
N ARG A 123 33.75 16.41 4.75
CA ARG A 123 33.45 17.59 5.59
C ARG A 123 31.95 17.85 5.66
N ALA A 124 31.26 17.86 4.52
CA ALA A 124 29.83 18.08 4.46
C ALA A 124 29.05 16.98 5.21
N ALA A 125 29.40 15.70 5.02
CA ALA A 125 28.75 14.58 5.70
C ALA A 125 28.92 14.64 7.23
N LEU A 126 30.10 15.01 7.72
CA LEU A 126 30.36 15.21 9.15
C LEU A 126 29.57 16.37 9.75
N LEU A 127 29.43 17.47 9.02
CA LEU A 127 28.64 18.62 9.43
C LEU A 127 27.14 18.31 9.39
N SER A 128 26.67 17.58 8.38
CA SER A 128 25.27 17.17 8.25
C SER A 128 24.84 16.32 9.44
N CYS A 129 25.55 15.22 9.69
CA CYS A 129 25.28 14.33 10.81
C CYS A 129 25.41 15.05 12.16
N GLY A 130 26.49 15.82 12.34
CA GLY A 130 26.71 16.62 13.54
C GLY A 130 25.63 17.68 13.79
N GLY A 131 25.10 18.29 12.74
CA GLY A 131 24.01 19.26 12.81
C GLY A 131 22.70 18.66 13.32
N VAL A 132 22.35 17.46 12.84
CA VAL A 132 21.16 16.74 13.33
C VAL A 132 21.33 16.29 14.78
N ILE A 133 22.53 15.85 15.18
CA ILE A 133 22.85 15.52 16.59
C ILE A 133 22.64 16.74 17.49
N GLU A 134 23.24 17.89 17.15
CA GLU A 134 23.12 19.12 17.95
C GLU A 134 21.66 19.63 17.99
N ALA A 135 20.91 19.52 16.88
CA ALA A 135 19.49 19.82 16.86
C ALA A 135 18.68 18.94 17.83
N CYS A 136 18.92 17.62 17.81
CA CYS A 136 18.23 16.68 18.68
C CYS A 136 18.62 16.87 20.15
N LEU A 137 19.90 17.08 20.45
CA LEU A 137 20.36 17.36 21.81
C LEU A 137 19.77 18.66 22.37
N ALA A 138 19.68 19.71 21.54
CA ALA A 138 19.08 20.97 21.96
C ALA A 138 17.58 20.85 22.27
N VAL A 139 16.84 19.96 21.60
CA VAL A 139 15.40 19.74 21.87
C VAL A 139 15.18 18.72 22.99
N ALA A 140 16.02 17.69 23.08
CA ALA A 140 15.88 16.60 24.04
C ALA A 140 16.39 16.94 25.45
N SER A 141 17.32 17.89 25.57
CA SER A 141 17.88 18.31 26.86
C SER A 141 16.83 19.01 27.73
N ASP A 142 16.63 18.51 28.95
CA ASP A 142 15.70 19.10 29.92
C ASP A 142 16.14 20.49 30.41
N LEU A 143 17.42 20.85 30.21
CA LEU A 143 17.98 22.16 30.54
C LEU A 143 17.79 23.19 29.41
N SER A 144 17.26 22.77 28.26
CA SER A 144 17.07 23.62 27.10
C SER A 144 15.66 24.19 27.02
N GLU A 145 15.56 25.48 26.74
CA GLU A 145 14.28 26.12 26.43
C GLU A 145 13.80 25.85 24.98
N ILE A 146 14.64 25.24 24.15
CA ILE A 146 14.30 24.89 22.76
C ILE A 146 13.37 23.68 22.74
N LYS A 147 12.22 23.82 22.09
CA LYS A 147 11.23 22.75 21.88
C LYS A 147 11.22 22.26 20.44
N LYS A 148 11.48 23.14 19.48
CA LYS A 148 11.43 22.79 18.05
C LYS A 148 12.74 23.17 17.36
N CYS A 149 13.22 22.36 16.44
CA CYS A 149 14.41 22.68 15.67
C CYS A 149 14.29 22.24 14.20
N PHE A 150 14.76 23.06 13.26
CA PHE A 150 14.93 22.66 11.87
C PHE A 150 16.42 22.55 11.52
N ALA A 151 16.88 21.35 11.24
CA ALA A 151 18.20 21.06 10.68
C ALA A 151 18.15 21.06 9.15
N ILE A 152 18.60 22.17 8.55
CA ILE A 152 18.75 22.34 7.10
C ILE A 152 20.15 21.83 6.73
N VAL A 153 20.24 20.53 6.48
CA VAL A 153 21.51 19.81 6.32
C VAL A 153 21.63 19.09 4.98
N ARG A 154 22.86 18.86 4.54
CA ARG A 154 23.22 18.04 3.35
C ARG A 154 24.63 17.49 3.54
N PRO A 155 24.95 16.25 3.13
CA PRO A 155 24.12 15.24 2.46
C PRO A 155 22.98 14.69 3.34
N PRO A 156 21.91 14.13 2.74
CA PRO A 156 20.84 13.43 3.46
C PRO A 156 21.38 12.17 4.17
N GLY A 157 20.54 11.47 4.94
CA GLY A 157 21.01 10.34 5.75
C GLY A 157 20.16 9.06 5.80
N HIS A 158 18.85 9.15 5.65
CA HIS A 158 17.93 8.02 5.94
C HIS A 158 18.13 6.71 5.15
N HIS A 159 18.86 6.72 4.02
CA HIS A 159 19.19 5.51 3.25
C HIS A 159 20.46 4.79 3.69
N ALA A 160 21.35 5.45 4.44
CA ALA A 160 22.59 4.82 4.86
C ALA A 160 22.26 3.65 5.80
N GLU A 161 22.48 2.44 5.30
CA GLU A 161 22.33 1.21 6.06
C GLU A 161 23.51 1.02 7.02
N PRO A 162 23.35 0.21 8.08
CA PRO A 162 24.47 -0.13 8.95
C PRO A 162 25.71 -0.62 8.18
N THR A 163 25.50 -1.40 7.12
CA THR A 163 26.53 -2.00 6.25
C THR A 163 26.69 -1.32 4.91
N GLN A 164 26.07 -0.18 4.58
CA GLN A 164 26.17 0.37 3.21
C GLN A 164 25.81 1.86 3.13
N HIS A 165 26.59 2.64 2.39
CA HIS A 165 26.16 3.98 1.93
C HIS A 165 25.43 3.84 0.59
N MET A 166 24.33 4.56 0.41
CA MET A 166 23.51 4.50 -0.80
C MET A 166 22.57 5.70 -0.87
N GLY A 167 22.06 6.02 -2.08
CA GLY A 167 20.99 6.99 -2.27
C GLY A 167 21.32 8.37 -1.70
N PHE A 168 22.45 8.95 -2.09
CA PHE A 168 22.96 10.24 -1.57
C PHE A 168 23.32 10.28 -0.08
N CYS A 169 23.13 9.19 0.67
CA CYS A 169 23.32 9.13 2.12
C CYS A 169 24.64 8.45 2.50
N PHE A 170 25.49 9.19 3.20
CA PHE A 170 26.76 8.67 3.74
C PHE A 170 26.65 8.18 5.18
N PHE A 171 25.87 8.90 6.00
CA PHE A 171 25.57 8.54 7.39
C PHE A 171 24.08 8.61 7.61
N ASN A 172 23.55 7.70 8.42
CA ASN A 172 22.18 7.83 8.87
C ASN A 172 22.08 8.90 9.97
N ASN A 173 22.00 10.16 9.53
CA ASN A 173 22.02 11.34 10.41
C ASN A 173 21.01 11.21 11.55
N VAL A 174 19.78 10.79 11.22
CA VAL A 174 18.70 10.63 12.18
C VAL A 174 18.95 9.43 13.11
N ALA A 175 19.33 8.26 12.59
CA ALA A 175 19.58 7.10 13.45
C ALA A 175 20.73 7.35 14.44
N VAL A 176 21.82 7.99 13.98
CA VAL A 176 22.94 8.39 14.84
C VAL A 176 22.49 9.39 15.90
N ALA A 177 21.68 10.39 15.54
CA ALA A 177 21.15 11.36 16.48
C ALA A 177 20.24 10.72 17.55
N ILE A 178 19.33 9.81 17.16
CA ILE A 178 18.45 9.06 18.08
C ILE A 178 19.27 8.31 19.12
N ARG A 179 20.29 7.55 18.68
CA ARG A 179 21.14 6.81 19.61
C ARG A 179 21.96 7.72 20.52
N ASN A 180 22.37 8.89 20.02
CA ASN A 180 23.08 9.88 20.80
C ASN A 180 22.21 10.46 21.92
N ILE A 181 20.97 10.85 21.61
CA ILE A 181 20.03 11.38 22.62
C ILE A 181 19.63 10.32 23.64
N GLN A 182 19.40 9.07 23.24
CA GLN A 182 19.00 8.00 24.16
C GLN A 182 20.07 7.71 25.21
N ARG A 183 21.34 7.95 24.88
CA ARG A 183 22.49 7.81 25.79
C ARG A 183 22.73 9.03 26.66
N GLN A 184 22.54 10.24 26.13
CA GLN A 184 22.93 11.49 26.80
C GLN A 184 21.78 12.20 27.52
N THR A 185 20.53 11.80 27.27
CA THR A 185 19.33 12.47 27.80
C THR A 185 18.36 11.47 28.43
N SER A 186 17.31 12.00 29.05
CA SER A 186 16.20 11.25 29.63
C SER A 186 15.25 10.66 28.58
N VAL A 187 15.34 11.09 27.32
CA VAL A 187 14.51 10.62 26.20
C VAL A 187 14.85 9.18 25.85
N LYS A 188 13.88 8.28 25.95
CA LYS A 188 13.99 6.85 25.59
C LYS A 188 13.13 6.50 24.40
N ARG A 189 11.87 6.95 24.37
CA ARG A 189 10.93 6.70 23.27
C ARG A 189 10.98 7.80 22.24
N VAL A 190 11.34 7.46 21.01
CA VAL A 190 11.43 8.42 19.90
C VAL A 190 10.51 7.97 18.78
N MET A 191 9.66 8.86 18.29
CA MET A 191 8.93 8.62 17.05
C MET A 191 9.70 9.25 15.91
N LEU A 192 9.95 8.46 14.88
CA LEU A 192 10.52 8.89 13.64
C LEU A 192 9.46 8.79 12.54
N SER A 193 9.05 9.95 12.02
CA SER A 193 8.15 10.04 10.88
C SER A 193 8.93 10.39 9.61
N LEU A 194 8.75 9.60 8.57
CA LEU A 194 9.25 9.84 7.22
C LEU A 194 8.06 10.13 6.30
N SER A 195 8.11 11.24 5.58
CA SER A 195 7.24 11.52 4.44
C SER A 195 8.14 11.61 3.22
N LEU A 196 8.25 10.56 2.41
CA LEU A 196 9.11 10.55 1.22
C LEU A 196 8.59 9.62 0.13
N ILE A 197 8.72 10.05 -1.13
CA ILE A 197 9.35 9.25 -2.19
C ILE A 197 9.47 10.05 -3.49
N SER A 198 10.50 9.69 -4.28
CA SER A 198 10.82 10.18 -5.62
C SER A 198 11.57 9.17 -6.52
N TYR A 199 11.15 9.02 -7.78
CA TYR A 199 11.61 8.23 -8.94
C TYR A 199 13.03 8.57 -9.43
N LEU A 200 13.96 7.66 -9.22
CA LEU A 200 15.00 7.26 -10.17
C LEU A 200 15.55 5.91 -9.69
N ASP A 201 16.28 5.20 -10.54
CA ASP A 201 16.63 3.77 -10.41
C ASP A 201 17.22 3.34 -9.05
N HIS A 202 17.58 4.27 -8.15
CA HIS A 202 18.00 3.99 -6.78
C HIS A 202 17.51 4.92 -5.61
N PHE A 203 16.27 5.46 -5.59
CA PHE A 203 15.79 6.39 -4.53
C PHE A 203 14.53 6.04 -3.70
N VAL A 204 14.59 5.23 -2.64
CA VAL A 204 13.36 4.82 -1.90
C VAL A 204 13.62 4.25 -0.50
N LEU A 205 12.63 4.48 0.39
CA LEU A 205 12.43 3.99 1.74
C LEU A 205 13.55 4.47 2.67
N GLY A 206 13.22 4.85 3.89
CA GLY A 206 14.26 4.91 4.92
C GLY A 206 14.71 3.50 5.31
N ASN A 207 15.09 2.65 4.34
CA ASN A 207 15.50 1.26 4.54
C ASN A 207 16.63 1.19 5.57
N GLY A 208 17.61 2.10 5.46
CA GLY A 208 18.68 2.22 6.44
C GLY A 208 18.15 2.52 7.84
N THR A 209 17.16 3.41 7.96
CA THR A 209 16.60 3.74 9.27
C THR A 209 15.68 2.66 9.83
N GLN A 210 14.80 2.07 9.01
CA GLN A 210 13.96 0.94 9.42
C GLN A 210 14.84 -0.22 9.86
N ARG A 211 15.87 -0.59 9.09
CA ARG A 211 16.84 -1.63 9.48
C ARG A 211 17.58 -1.31 10.77
N ALA A 212 17.94 -0.05 11.02
CA ALA A 212 18.66 0.34 12.22
C ALA A 212 17.85 0.19 13.53
N PHE A 213 16.52 0.09 13.42
CA PHE A 213 15.60 -0.01 14.56
C PHE A 213 14.57 -1.15 14.42
N ASN A 214 14.79 -2.08 13.49
CA ASN A 214 13.82 -3.13 13.14
C ASN A 214 13.48 -4.04 14.33
N ASP A 215 14.45 -4.20 15.25
CA ASP A 215 14.37 -5.00 16.46
C ASP A 215 14.20 -4.17 17.74
N ASP A 216 13.98 -2.84 17.63
CA ASP A 216 14.01 -1.91 18.77
C ASP A 216 12.62 -1.28 19.09
N PRO A 217 11.98 -1.66 20.21
CA PRO A 217 10.68 -1.10 20.61
C PRO A 217 10.75 0.34 21.13
N THR A 218 11.96 0.90 21.33
CA THR A 218 12.13 2.27 21.81
C THR A 218 12.03 3.30 20.71
N VAL A 219 12.00 2.88 19.43
CA VAL A 219 11.91 3.76 18.27
C VAL A 219 10.75 3.33 17.38
N LEU A 220 9.73 4.17 17.28
CA LEU A 220 8.62 3.97 16.34
C LEU A 220 9.00 4.59 15.00
N TYR A 221 9.16 3.75 13.97
CA TYR A 221 9.37 4.16 12.59
C TYR A 221 8.04 4.19 11.83
N VAL A 222 7.69 5.33 11.24
CA VAL A 222 6.49 5.48 10.39
C VAL A 222 6.87 6.08 9.05
N SER A 223 6.53 5.42 7.95
CA SER A 223 6.93 5.84 6.59
C SER A 223 5.77 5.81 5.61
N LEU A 224 5.45 6.96 5.01
CA LEU A 224 4.48 7.11 3.92
C LEU A 224 5.23 7.28 2.61
N HIS A 225 5.06 6.32 1.69
CA HIS A 225 5.97 6.18 0.57
C HIS A 225 5.33 5.42 -0.61
N ARG A 226 5.50 5.89 -1.85
CA ARG A 226 5.14 5.14 -3.07
C ARG A 226 5.90 3.81 -3.24
N TYR A 227 5.16 2.74 -3.47
CA TYR A 227 5.69 1.37 -3.44
C TYR A 227 5.41 0.59 -4.73
N ASP A 228 4.33 0.91 -5.44
CA ASP A 228 3.89 0.23 -6.68
C ASP A 228 3.97 -1.31 -6.53
N ASN A 229 3.46 -1.83 -5.42
CA ASN A 229 3.51 -3.26 -5.09
C ASN A 229 4.94 -3.87 -5.09
N GLY A 230 5.94 -3.07 -4.69
CA GLY A 230 7.34 -3.47 -4.61
C GLY A 230 8.09 -3.42 -5.93
N THR A 231 7.50 -2.85 -6.98
CA THR A 231 8.21 -2.54 -8.24
C THR A 231 8.82 -1.16 -8.24
N PHE A 232 8.30 -0.25 -7.42
CA PHE A 232 9.00 0.99 -7.13
C PHE A 232 10.25 0.65 -6.31
N TYR A 233 11.35 1.39 -6.49
CA TYR A 233 12.63 1.14 -5.81
C TYR A 233 12.44 1.11 -4.25
N PRO A 234 13.34 0.63 -3.34
CA PRO A 234 14.47 -0.26 -3.56
C PRO A 234 14.03 -1.62 -4.08
N CYS A 235 12.75 -1.73 -4.44
CA CYS A 235 12.07 -2.94 -4.82
C CYS A 235 12.01 -3.94 -3.67
N GLY A 236 11.05 -4.84 -3.77
CA GLY A 236 10.94 -5.95 -2.84
C GLY A 236 10.19 -5.63 -1.55
N PRO A 237 10.10 -6.63 -0.65
CA PRO A 237 9.02 -6.70 0.33
C PRO A 237 9.22 -5.82 1.57
N PHE A 238 10.40 -5.22 1.76
CA PHE A 238 10.78 -4.57 3.02
C PHE A 238 10.01 -3.26 3.30
N GLY A 239 9.54 -2.56 2.26
CA GLY A 239 8.63 -1.42 2.38
C GLY A 239 7.14 -1.81 2.40
N GLY A 240 6.82 -3.10 2.30
CA GLY A 240 5.45 -3.58 2.27
C GLY A 240 4.74 -3.49 3.62
N ILE A 241 3.40 -3.60 3.58
CA ILE A 241 2.51 -3.53 4.75
C ILE A 241 2.90 -4.54 5.84
N GLN A 242 3.36 -5.73 5.43
CA GLN A 242 3.72 -6.83 6.33
C GLN A 242 5.07 -6.63 7.04
N SER A 243 5.88 -5.66 6.62
CA SER A 243 7.17 -5.39 7.27
C SER A 243 6.96 -4.52 8.51
N CYS A 244 6.65 -5.17 9.63
CA CYS A 244 6.25 -4.51 10.88
C CYS A 244 7.34 -4.49 11.97
N GLY A 245 8.59 -4.85 11.66
CA GLY A 245 9.65 -5.06 12.64
C GLY A 245 9.86 -6.54 12.96
N GLU A 246 10.81 -6.84 13.84
CA GLU A 246 11.13 -8.20 14.27
C GLU A 246 11.48 -8.27 15.76
N GLY A 247 11.38 -9.47 16.35
CA GLY A 247 11.74 -9.68 17.74
C GLY A 247 11.04 -8.68 18.69
N PRO A 248 11.78 -7.99 19.59
CA PRO A 248 11.21 -6.97 20.47
C PRO A 248 10.65 -5.74 19.75
N GLY A 249 11.11 -5.45 18.52
CA GLY A 249 10.67 -4.31 17.70
C GLY A 249 9.43 -4.60 16.85
N LEU A 250 8.84 -5.79 16.95
CA LEU A 250 7.64 -6.15 16.21
C LEU A 250 6.47 -5.21 16.58
N GLY A 251 5.87 -4.59 15.55
CA GLY A 251 4.82 -3.57 15.66
C GLY A 251 5.34 -2.12 15.62
N PHE A 252 6.65 -1.89 15.77
CA PHE A 252 7.24 -0.54 15.83
C PHE A 252 7.76 -0.03 14.47
N SER A 253 7.57 -0.79 13.39
CA SER A 253 7.72 -0.30 12.02
C SER A 253 6.36 -0.24 11.33
N VAL A 254 5.97 0.94 10.87
CA VAL A 254 4.68 1.20 10.24
C VAL A 254 4.90 1.74 8.83
N ASN A 255 4.72 0.87 7.85
CA ASN A 255 4.83 1.21 6.44
C ASN A 255 3.46 1.50 5.84
N ILE A 256 3.31 2.65 5.17
CA ILE A 256 2.13 3.05 4.39
C ILE A 256 2.54 3.13 2.91
N PRO A 257 2.47 2.01 2.16
CA PRO A 257 2.98 1.90 0.81
C PRO A 257 1.95 2.35 -0.24
N TRP A 258 2.11 3.53 -0.83
CA TRP A 258 1.19 4.00 -1.86
C TRP A 258 1.26 3.12 -3.11
N PRO A 259 0.10 2.78 -3.71
CA PRO A 259 0.06 1.80 -4.78
C PRO A 259 0.47 2.39 -6.14
N CYS A 260 0.51 3.72 -6.27
CA CYS A 260 0.79 4.45 -7.50
C CYS A 260 1.20 5.90 -7.21
N GLU A 261 1.53 6.63 -8.28
CA GLU A 261 1.76 8.08 -8.29
C GLU A 261 0.49 8.92 -8.08
N GLY A 262 0.65 10.23 -7.94
CA GLY A 262 -0.44 11.20 -7.86
C GLY A 262 -1.05 11.41 -6.47
N MET A 263 -0.49 10.75 -5.44
CA MET A 263 -0.95 10.91 -4.05
C MET A 263 -0.73 12.35 -3.57
N GLY A 264 -1.78 13.02 -3.11
CA GLY A 264 -1.74 14.42 -2.70
C GLY A 264 -2.11 14.63 -1.24
N ASP A 265 -2.53 15.85 -0.92
CA ASP A 265 -2.85 16.26 0.45
C ASP A 265 -3.94 15.38 1.08
N ALA A 266 -4.98 15.02 0.33
CA ALA A 266 -6.11 14.26 0.84
C ALA A 266 -5.70 12.88 1.36
N GLU A 267 -4.88 12.17 0.59
CA GLU A 267 -4.40 10.83 0.92
C GLU A 267 -3.46 10.83 2.12
N TYR A 268 -2.52 11.78 2.16
CA TYR A 268 -1.59 11.93 3.27
C TYR A 268 -2.32 12.31 4.56
N ILE A 269 -3.25 13.26 4.51
CA ILE A 269 -4.06 13.64 5.68
C ILE A 269 -4.95 12.48 6.15
N HIS A 270 -5.53 11.71 5.22
CA HIS A 270 -6.32 10.53 5.56
C HIS A 270 -5.49 9.48 6.30
N ALA A 271 -4.29 9.16 5.81
CA ALA A 271 -3.35 8.25 6.48
C ALA A 271 -2.90 8.77 7.85
N PHE A 272 -2.66 10.09 7.98
CA PHE A 272 -2.30 10.69 9.26
C PHE A 272 -3.39 10.53 10.31
N GLN A 273 -4.64 10.77 9.94
CA GLN A 273 -5.79 10.70 10.85
C GLN A 273 -6.12 9.26 11.28
N HIS A 274 -5.96 8.28 10.39
CA HIS A 274 -6.39 6.90 10.65
C HIS A 274 -5.26 5.98 11.16
N ILE A 275 -4.00 6.28 10.84
CA ILE A 275 -2.85 5.44 11.20
C ILE A 275 -1.85 6.21 12.06
N VAL A 276 -1.25 7.26 11.51
CA VAL A 276 -0.05 7.90 12.11
C VAL A 276 -0.37 8.48 13.48
N MET A 277 -1.41 9.29 13.60
CA MET A 277 -1.75 9.98 14.84
C MET A 277 -2.30 9.01 15.91
N PRO A 278 -3.21 8.06 15.61
CA PRO A 278 -3.64 7.07 16.60
C PRO A 278 -2.48 6.25 17.17
N ILE A 279 -1.57 5.77 16.32
CA ILE A 279 -0.38 5.02 16.75
C ILE A 279 0.57 5.91 17.56
N ALA A 280 0.82 7.14 17.11
CA ALA A 280 1.71 8.07 17.80
C ALA A 280 1.21 8.43 19.20
N MET A 281 -0.10 8.61 19.38
CA MET A 281 -0.71 8.87 20.68
C MET A 281 -0.61 7.65 21.61
N GLU A 282 -0.79 6.43 21.07
CA GLU A 282 -0.63 5.19 21.83
C GLU A 282 0.84 4.95 22.25
N PHE A 283 1.78 5.21 21.34
CA PHE A 283 3.22 5.09 21.61
C PHE A 283 3.74 6.12 22.62
N ALA A 284 3.10 7.29 22.70
CA ALA A 284 3.46 8.40 23.57
C ALA A 284 4.97 8.75 23.50
N PRO A 285 5.46 9.24 22.35
CA PRO A 285 6.87 9.57 22.15
C PRO A 285 7.31 10.72 23.06
N GLN A 286 8.58 10.71 23.44
CA GLN A 286 9.22 11.78 24.21
C GLN A 286 9.99 12.76 23.31
N LEU A 287 10.20 12.40 22.05
CA LEU A 287 10.70 13.25 20.98
C LEU A 287 10.08 12.78 19.66
N VAL A 288 9.68 13.72 18.81
CA VAL A 288 9.35 13.44 17.41
C VAL A 288 10.45 13.98 16.50
N ILE A 289 10.92 13.15 15.58
CA ILE A 289 11.83 13.55 14.51
C ILE A 289 11.10 13.35 13.18
N ILE A 290 11.00 14.40 12.39
CA ILE A 290 10.52 14.37 11.00
C ILE A 290 11.77 14.32 10.12
N SER A 291 11.97 13.18 9.47
CA SER A 291 12.94 13.03 8.39
C SER A 291 12.24 13.55 7.13
N ALA A 292 12.47 14.84 6.88
CA ALA A 292 11.68 15.68 5.98
C ALA A 292 12.39 15.80 4.64
N GLY A 293 11.98 14.99 3.67
CA GLY A 293 12.24 15.34 2.28
C GLY A 293 10.99 15.84 1.60
N PHE A 294 11.23 16.76 0.68
CA PHE A 294 10.20 17.46 -0.07
C PHE A 294 10.09 16.91 -1.48
N ASP A 295 10.38 15.62 -1.63
CA ASP A 295 10.39 14.94 -2.91
C ASP A 295 9.00 14.39 -3.27
N ALA A 296 8.11 14.20 -2.30
CA ALA A 296 6.69 13.98 -2.56
C ALA A 296 5.90 15.29 -2.88
N ALA A 297 6.59 16.43 -2.98
CA ALA A 297 5.97 17.70 -3.28
C ALA A 297 5.49 17.77 -4.74
N GLU A 298 4.41 18.51 -4.96
CA GLU A 298 3.92 18.81 -6.31
C GLU A 298 5.03 19.43 -7.19
N GLY A 299 5.26 18.80 -8.34
CA GLY A 299 6.27 19.23 -9.31
C GLY A 299 7.68 18.71 -9.07
N ASP A 300 7.90 17.85 -8.07
CA ASP A 300 9.16 17.13 -7.95
C ASP A 300 9.32 16.13 -9.12
N PRO A 301 10.44 16.15 -9.85
CA PRO A 301 10.63 15.34 -11.06
C PRO A 301 10.70 13.85 -10.75
N LEU A 302 11.09 13.52 -9.53
CA LEU A 302 11.25 12.17 -9.10
C LEU A 302 9.95 11.77 -8.36
N GLY A 303 9.46 12.61 -7.46
CA GLY A 303 8.32 12.38 -6.58
C GLY A 303 7.12 11.68 -7.17
N GLN A 304 6.62 12.36 -8.20
CA GLN A 304 5.34 12.11 -8.85
C GLN A 304 4.16 12.02 -7.86
N CYS A 305 4.33 12.49 -6.62
CA CYS A 305 3.25 12.81 -5.70
C CYS A 305 2.87 14.29 -5.88
N CYS A 306 1.78 14.69 -5.22
CA CYS A 306 1.15 16.00 -5.41
C CYS A 306 0.89 16.70 -4.06
N ILE A 307 1.80 16.56 -3.09
CA ILE A 307 1.65 17.23 -1.79
C ILE A 307 1.96 18.72 -1.95
N THR A 308 1.05 19.57 -1.47
CA THR A 308 1.24 21.02 -1.48
C THR A 308 2.03 21.48 -0.25
N PRO A 309 2.61 22.70 -0.26
CA PRO A 309 3.20 23.28 0.94
C PRO A 309 2.24 23.31 2.14
N ALA A 310 0.93 23.50 1.90
CA ALA A 310 -0.09 23.46 2.94
C ALA A 310 -0.24 22.03 3.51
N GLY A 311 -0.22 21.00 2.67
CA GLY A 311 -0.23 19.59 3.12
C GLY A 311 0.92 19.28 4.09
N TYR A 312 2.15 19.68 3.75
CA TYR A 312 3.31 19.54 4.64
C TYR A 312 3.14 20.31 5.96
N ALA A 313 2.55 21.51 5.91
CA ALA A 313 2.27 22.31 7.09
C ALA A 313 1.26 21.63 8.03
N HIS A 314 0.16 21.08 7.50
CA HIS A 314 -0.83 20.34 8.30
C HIS A 314 -0.26 19.08 8.93
N MET A 315 0.51 18.28 8.18
CA MET A 315 1.19 17.09 8.73
C MET A 315 2.16 17.46 9.87
N THR A 316 2.96 18.51 9.67
CA THR A 316 3.87 19.03 10.69
C THR A 316 3.11 19.52 11.92
N TYR A 317 1.98 20.21 11.72
CA TYR A 317 1.16 20.73 12.80
C TYR A 317 0.62 19.61 13.69
N MET A 318 0.07 18.54 13.09
CA MET A 318 -0.41 17.36 13.84
C MET A 318 0.68 16.73 14.70
N LEU A 319 1.88 16.52 14.13
CA LEU A 319 3.02 15.95 14.86
C LEU A 319 3.56 16.89 15.95
N SER A 320 3.42 18.20 15.77
CA SER A 320 3.94 19.20 16.72
C SER A 320 3.20 19.22 18.07
N GLY A 321 2.01 18.61 18.15
CA GLY A 321 1.28 18.43 19.41
C GLY A 321 1.77 17.29 20.28
N LEU A 322 2.61 16.40 19.74
CA LEU A 322 3.15 15.24 20.46
C LEU A 322 4.40 15.62 21.28
N ALA A 323 4.86 14.71 22.16
CA ALA A 323 6.11 14.84 22.91
C ALA A 323 6.28 16.17 23.67
N SER A 324 5.17 16.75 24.16
CA SER A 324 5.15 18.08 24.79
C SER A 324 5.77 19.18 23.90
N GLY A 325 5.57 19.07 22.59
CA GLY A 325 6.09 19.99 21.58
C GLY A 325 7.54 19.77 21.17
N ARG A 326 8.21 18.72 21.67
CA ARG A 326 9.60 18.36 21.30
C ARG A 326 9.63 17.78 19.87
N LEU A 327 10.03 18.61 18.92
CA LEU A 327 10.02 18.28 17.49
C LEU A 327 11.34 18.67 16.81
N VAL A 328 11.93 17.76 16.04
CA VAL A 328 13.06 18.07 15.15
C VAL A 328 12.67 17.77 13.72
N VAL A 329 12.87 18.73 12.83
CA VAL A 329 12.76 18.54 11.38
C VAL A 329 14.19 18.42 10.85
N ALA A 330 14.52 17.31 10.20
CA ALA A 330 15.81 17.07 9.57
C ALA A 330 15.63 16.93 8.07
N LEU A 331 16.28 17.80 7.29
CA LEU A 331 16.17 17.79 5.83
C LEU A 331 16.78 16.51 5.23
N GLU A 332 16.05 15.86 4.31
CA GLU A 332 16.48 14.69 3.55
C GLU A 332 16.50 15.00 2.04
N GLY A 333 15.56 14.42 1.26
CA GLY A 333 15.37 14.58 -0.19
C GLY A 333 14.57 15.82 -0.61
N GLY A 334 14.25 15.94 -1.89
CA GLY A 334 13.52 17.06 -2.50
C GLY A 334 14.36 17.73 -3.57
N TYR A 335 14.03 17.48 -4.84
CA TYR A 335 14.91 17.68 -5.99
C TYR A 335 14.41 18.77 -6.93
N ASN A 336 13.13 19.11 -6.84
CA ASN A 336 12.68 20.43 -7.26
C ASN A 336 13.03 21.47 -6.19
N VAL A 337 14.07 22.27 -6.46
CA VAL A 337 14.64 23.25 -5.52
C VAL A 337 13.60 24.28 -5.05
N GLU A 338 12.70 24.74 -5.92
CA GLU A 338 11.69 25.75 -5.57
C GLU A 338 10.50 25.13 -4.83
N ALA A 339 10.05 23.93 -5.23
CA ALA A 339 9.03 23.20 -4.48
C ALA A 339 9.53 22.86 -3.07
N GLY A 340 10.76 22.36 -2.95
CA GLY A 340 11.40 22.08 -1.68
C GLY A 340 11.55 23.32 -0.79
N ALA A 341 11.91 24.47 -1.36
CA ALA A 341 12.01 25.72 -0.61
C ALA A 341 10.65 26.22 -0.09
N ARG A 342 9.59 26.16 -0.92
CA ARG A 342 8.22 26.53 -0.52
C ARG A 342 7.67 25.61 0.56
N SER A 343 7.85 24.29 0.42
CA SER A 343 7.42 23.31 1.42
C SER A 343 8.21 23.45 2.73
N ALA A 344 9.53 23.64 2.67
CA ALA A 344 10.36 23.91 3.84
C ALA A 344 9.95 25.21 4.56
N LEU A 345 9.57 26.26 3.82
CA LEU A 345 9.05 27.49 4.42
C LEU A 345 7.73 27.23 5.16
N ALA A 346 6.80 26.49 4.57
CA ALA A 346 5.52 26.17 5.19
C ALA A 346 5.69 25.35 6.49
N VAL A 347 6.56 24.35 6.48
CA VAL A 347 6.97 23.61 7.69
C VAL A 347 7.60 24.55 8.72
N THR A 348 8.46 25.47 8.27
CA THR A 348 9.12 26.44 9.15
C THR A 348 8.12 27.36 9.84
N LYS A 349 7.10 27.85 9.12
CA LYS A 349 6.01 28.68 9.66
C LYS A 349 5.27 27.95 10.79
N VAL A 350 4.96 26.68 10.60
CA VAL A 350 4.30 25.86 11.62
C VAL A 350 5.16 25.67 12.87
N ILE A 351 6.48 25.38 12.72
CA ILE A 351 7.34 25.21 13.90
C ILE A 351 7.55 26.52 14.66
N ILE A 352 7.52 27.69 14.02
CA ILE A 352 7.55 29.00 14.70
C ILE A 352 6.20 29.41 15.32
N GLY A 353 5.16 28.59 15.16
CA GLY A 353 3.86 28.77 15.80
C GLY A 353 2.80 29.47 14.95
N GLU A 354 3.04 29.65 13.65
CA GLU A 354 2.02 30.13 12.72
C GLU A 354 1.07 28.98 12.34
N PRO A 355 -0.25 29.23 12.20
CA PRO A 355 -1.17 28.20 11.74
C PRO A 355 -0.89 27.82 10.29
N PRO A 356 -1.13 26.55 9.89
CA PRO A 356 -1.03 26.15 8.49
C PRO A 356 -2.12 26.85 7.64
N ASP A 357 -1.83 27.05 6.35
CA ASP A 357 -2.80 27.58 5.39
C ASP A 357 -3.99 26.61 5.23
N GLU A 358 -5.17 27.14 4.88
CA GLU A 358 -6.38 26.33 4.70
C GLU A 358 -6.24 25.37 3.51
N LEU A 359 -6.58 24.10 3.72
CA LEU A 359 -6.69 23.11 2.65
C LEU A 359 -8.09 23.20 2.04
N PRO A 360 -8.24 23.19 0.70
CA PRO A 360 -9.55 23.19 0.06
C PRO A 360 -10.31 21.89 0.34
N PRO A 361 -11.63 21.85 0.08
CA PRO A 361 -12.40 20.60 0.12
C PRO A 361 -11.74 19.54 -0.77
N MET A 362 -11.44 18.39 -0.18
CA MET A 362 -10.65 17.34 -0.80
C MET A 362 -11.19 15.96 -0.41
N THR A 363 -11.03 14.98 -1.30
CA THR A 363 -11.47 13.60 -1.09
C THR A 363 -10.31 12.68 -1.46
N ALA A 364 -9.91 11.80 -0.53
CA ALA A 364 -8.88 10.81 -0.81
C ALA A 364 -9.39 9.80 -1.85
N ASN A 365 -8.52 9.41 -2.79
CA ASN A 365 -8.85 8.42 -3.79
C ASN A 365 -9.04 7.01 -3.20
N GLU A 366 -9.82 6.17 -3.89
CA GLU A 366 -10.20 4.83 -3.41
C GLU A 366 -8.99 3.91 -3.18
N GLN A 367 -7.96 4.00 -4.04
CA GLN A 367 -6.77 3.17 -3.94
C GLN A 367 -5.96 3.47 -2.67
N ALA A 368 -5.85 4.76 -2.31
CA ALA A 368 -5.20 5.22 -1.10
C ALA A 368 -5.99 4.82 0.14
N THR A 369 -7.32 4.98 0.12
CA THR A 369 -8.18 4.56 1.25
C THR A 369 -8.12 3.05 1.48
N GLU A 370 -8.04 2.25 0.41
CA GLU A 370 -7.86 0.79 0.51
C GLU A 370 -6.51 0.44 1.13
N VAL A 371 -5.41 1.09 0.70
CA VAL A 371 -4.09 0.89 1.32
C VAL A 371 -4.12 1.26 2.81
N VAL A 372 -4.71 2.39 3.17
CA VAL A 372 -4.86 2.80 4.57
C VAL A 372 -5.67 1.78 5.36
N TRP A 373 -6.74 1.22 4.79
CA TRP A 373 -7.53 0.16 5.42
C TRP A 373 -6.73 -1.13 5.62
N LEU A 374 -5.96 -1.56 4.62
CA LEU A 374 -5.10 -2.75 4.70
C LEU A 374 -3.98 -2.57 5.73
N VAL A 375 -3.37 -1.38 5.78
CA VAL A 375 -2.37 -1.02 6.79
C VAL A 375 -3.00 -1.02 8.18
N ALA A 376 -4.18 -0.42 8.34
CA ALA A 376 -4.89 -0.42 9.61
C ALA A 376 -5.17 -1.85 10.10
N LYS A 377 -5.64 -2.72 9.21
CA LYS A 377 -5.87 -4.13 9.51
C LYS A 377 -4.60 -4.82 10.00
N GLU A 378 -3.47 -4.65 9.31
CA GLU A 378 -2.22 -5.27 9.74
C GLU A 378 -1.71 -4.70 11.07
N GLN A 379 -1.72 -3.37 11.21
CA GLN A 379 -1.21 -2.69 12.40
C GLN A 379 -2.11 -2.87 13.63
N SER A 380 -3.39 -3.17 13.45
CA SER A 380 -4.32 -3.43 14.55
C SER A 380 -3.95 -4.64 15.42
N ARG A 381 -3.08 -5.53 14.92
CA ARG A 381 -2.49 -6.64 15.67
C ARG A 381 -1.54 -6.17 16.77
N TYR A 382 -0.95 -4.98 16.60
CA TYR A 382 0.06 -4.42 17.49
C TYR A 382 -0.48 -3.18 18.24
N TRP A 383 -1.39 -2.43 17.63
CA TRP A 383 -1.89 -1.15 18.14
C TRP A 383 -3.40 -1.20 18.43
N LYS A 384 -3.78 -0.79 19.64
CA LYS A 384 -5.18 -0.83 20.11
C LYS A 384 -6.03 0.30 19.53
N ASN A 385 -5.44 1.44 19.21
CA ASN A 385 -6.17 2.60 18.70
C ASN A 385 -6.40 2.58 17.18
N VAL A 386 -5.97 1.53 16.48
CA VAL A 386 -6.12 1.38 15.03
C VAL A 386 -7.30 0.46 14.70
N ASN A 387 -8.15 0.89 13.76
CA ASN A 387 -9.29 0.14 13.23
C ASN A 387 -9.27 0.15 11.70
N PRO A 388 -9.75 -0.91 11.02
CA PRO A 388 -10.41 -2.11 11.55
C PRO A 388 -9.47 -3.09 12.28
N LYS A 389 -10.03 -3.97 13.12
CA LYS A 389 -9.28 -5.06 13.76
C LYS A 389 -9.07 -6.23 12.80
N ALA A 390 -7.86 -6.80 12.80
CA ALA A 390 -7.60 -8.09 12.19
C ALA A 390 -8.28 -9.20 13.01
N CYS A 391 -8.78 -10.23 12.32
CA CYS A 391 -9.19 -11.46 12.98
C CYS A 391 -8.00 -12.12 13.67
N GLU A 392 -8.25 -12.81 14.79
CA GLU A 392 -7.24 -13.62 15.46
C GLU A 392 -6.73 -14.74 14.54
N PRO A 393 -5.42 -15.07 14.59
CA PRO A 393 -4.85 -16.15 13.78
C PRO A 393 -5.53 -17.50 14.09
N ARG A 394 -5.76 -18.32 13.06
CA ARG A 394 -6.36 -19.66 13.24
C ARG A 394 -5.51 -20.60 14.09
N GLU A 395 -4.20 -20.39 14.10
CA GLU A 395 -3.23 -21.23 14.80
C GLU A 395 -3.36 -21.14 16.33
N ASP A 396 -3.92 -20.04 16.84
CA ASP A 396 -4.10 -19.80 18.27
C ASP A 396 -5.41 -20.41 18.82
N VAL A 397 -6.26 -20.98 17.95
CA VAL A 397 -7.55 -21.57 18.33
C VAL A 397 -7.41 -23.10 18.39
N GLU A 398 -7.31 -23.67 19.60
CA GLU A 398 -7.15 -25.13 19.86
C GLU A 398 -8.35 -26.02 19.42
N ILE A 399 -9.39 -25.44 18.82
CA ILE A 399 -10.64 -26.11 18.44
C ILE A 399 -10.66 -26.39 16.92
N SER A 400 -11.39 -27.41 16.48
CA SER A 400 -11.68 -27.64 15.05
C SER A 400 -12.37 -26.42 14.44
N THR A 401 -11.61 -25.55 13.78
CA THR A 401 -12.15 -24.41 13.04
C THR A 401 -12.56 -24.83 11.64
N PHE A 402 -13.69 -24.31 11.17
CA PHE A 402 -14.13 -24.45 9.78
C PHE A 402 -14.07 -23.09 9.10
N SER A 403 -13.61 -23.05 7.86
CA SER A 403 -13.69 -21.83 7.07
C SER A 403 -15.11 -21.59 6.56
N ILE A 404 -15.54 -20.33 6.46
CA ILE A 404 -16.84 -19.98 5.87
C ILE A 404 -17.03 -20.64 4.49
N PRO A 405 -16.02 -20.64 3.58
CA PRO A 405 -16.14 -21.36 2.31
C PRO A 405 -16.44 -22.86 2.46
N GLU A 406 -15.89 -23.56 3.46
CA GLU A 406 -16.21 -24.98 3.68
C GLU A 406 -17.67 -25.19 4.10
N ILE A 407 -18.20 -24.31 4.96
CA ILE A 407 -19.60 -24.34 5.37
C ILE A 407 -20.51 -24.09 4.16
N LEU A 408 -20.19 -23.09 3.34
CA LEU A 408 -20.96 -22.76 2.13
C LEU A 408 -20.91 -23.90 1.10
N LYS A 409 -19.75 -24.55 0.94
CA LYS A 409 -19.58 -25.74 0.07
C LYS A 409 -20.52 -26.87 0.48
N LEU A 410 -20.53 -27.22 1.76
CA LEU A 410 -21.38 -28.29 2.28
C LEU A 410 -22.87 -27.95 2.15
N HIS A 411 -23.25 -26.70 2.46
CA HIS A 411 -24.63 -26.24 2.28
C HIS A 411 -25.07 -26.36 0.82
N ARG A 412 -24.26 -25.86 -0.12
CA ARG A 412 -24.56 -25.93 -1.56
C ARG A 412 -24.65 -27.37 -2.05
N GLN A 413 -23.70 -28.22 -1.69
CA GLN A 413 -23.71 -29.63 -2.08
C GLN A 413 -24.98 -30.33 -1.60
N ASN A 414 -25.36 -30.12 -0.34
CA ASN A 414 -26.57 -30.69 0.23
C ASN A 414 -27.84 -30.16 -0.47
N TYR A 415 -27.88 -28.85 -0.76
CA TYR A 415 -28.98 -28.21 -1.49
C TYR A 415 -29.15 -28.80 -2.91
N LEU A 416 -28.07 -28.89 -3.69
CA LEU A 416 -28.10 -29.42 -5.05
C LEU A 416 -28.46 -30.91 -5.08
N SER A 417 -27.97 -31.69 -4.11
CA SER A 417 -28.31 -33.10 -4.00
C SER A 417 -29.77 -33.31 -3.59
N SER A 418 -30.25 -32.60 -2.56
CA SER A 418 -31.60 -32.78 -2.02
C SER A 418 -32.69 -32.23 -2.96
N ASN A 419 -32.51 -31.01 -3.49
CA ASN A 419 -33.55 -30.33 -4.26
C ASN A 419 -33.49 -30.67 -5.75
N HIS A 420 -32.28 -30.90 -6.29
CA HIS A 420 -32.09 -31.10 -7.72
C HIS A 420 -31.57 -32.50 -8.08
N ARG A 421 -31.38 -33.41 -7.10
CA ARG A 421 -30.85 -34.77 -7.30
C ARG A 421 -29.54 -34.80 -8.08
N MET A 422 -28.71 -33.78 -7.90
CA MET A 422 -27.40 -33.71 -8.53
C MET A 422 -26.41 -34.60 -7.77
N MET A 423 -25.45 -35.15 -8.51
CA MET A 423 -24.42 -36.04 -8.00
C MET A 423 -23.05 -35.36 -8.10
N ASN A 424 -22.14 -35.73 -7.20
CA ASN A 424 -20.78 -35.22 -7.24
C ASN A 424 -19.97 -35.91 -8.34
N VAL A 425 -19.19 -35.14 -9.08
CA VAL A 425 -18.27 -35.64 -10.10
C VAL A 425 -16.96 -36.07 -9.43
N PRO A 426 -16.53 -37.34 -9.56
CA PRO A 426 -15.25 -37.78 -9.00
C PRO A 426 -14.08 -37.21 -9.81
N LEU A 427 -13.08 -36.70 -9.09
CA LEU A 427 -11.83 -36.21 -9.67
C LEU A 427 -10.73 -37.24 -9.40
N VAL A 428 -10.05 -37.68 -10.46
CA VAL A 428 -8.96 -38.67 -10.36
C VAL A 428 -7.63 -38.01 -9.95
N ASN A 429 -7.42 -36.75 -10.31
CA ASN A 429 -6.21 -36.02 -9.97
C ASN A 429 -6.26 -35.59 -8.49
N GLU A 430 -5.33 -36.09 -7.67
CA GLU A 430 -5.25 -35.78 -6.23
C GLU A 430 -5.08 -34.28 -5.95
N GLU A 431 -4.26 -33.55 -6.73
CA GLU A 431 -4.00 -32.12 -6.52
C GLU A 431 -5.28 -31.28 -6.77
N ILE A 432 -6.02 -31.62 -7.83
CA ILE A 432 -7.29 -30.96 -8.16
C ILE A 432 -8.40 -31.42 -7.19
N GLY A 433 -8.39 -32.70 -6.82
CA GLY A 433 -9.34 -33.30 -5.87
C GLY A 433 -9.22 -32.70 -4.47
N GLU A 434 -8.01 -32.42 -3.99
CA GLU A 434 -7.79 -31.77 -2.69
C GLU A 434 -8.33 -30.31 -2.71
N ARG A 435 -8.13 -29.59 -3.81
CA ARG A 435 -8.49 -28.17 -3.92
C ARG A 435 -9.96 -27.94 -4.28
N PHE A 436 -10.54 -28.80 -5.12
CA PHE A 436 -11.87 -28.64 -5.73
C PHE A 436 -12.81 -29.84 -5.49
N GLY A 437 -12.37 -30.86 -4.77
CA GLY A 437 -13.20 -32.03 -4.48
C GLY A 437 -14.51 -31.65 -3.78
N MET A 438 -15.57 -32.38 -4.12
CA MET A 438 -16.94 -32.18 -3.60
C MET A 438 -17.60 -30.84 -4.01
N GLN A 439 -17.02 -30.10 -4.97
CA GLN A 439 -17.53 -28.81 -5.44
C GLN A 439 -18.08 -28.87 -6.88
N ILE A 440 -18.06 -30.04 -7.50
CA ILE A 440 -18.44 -30.23 -8.89
C ILE A 440 -19.64 -31.15 -8.91
N MET A 441 -20.77 -30.61 -9.33
CA MET A 441 -22.05 -31.30 -9.29
C MET A 441 -22.58 -31.46 -10.71
N CYS A 442 -23.14 -32.62 -11.03
CA CYS A 442 -23.78 -32.88 -12.31
C CYS A 442 -25.17 -33.47 -12.15
N THR A 443 -25.97 -33.35 -13.20
CA THR A 443 -27.23 -34.09 -13.32
C THR A 443 -26.97 -35.55 -13.71
N SER A 444 -27.89 -36.45 -13.36
CA SER A 444 -27.72 -37.89 -13.59
C SER A 444 -27.70 -38.31 -15.07
N ASP A 445 -28.20 -37.44 -15.94
CA ASP A 445 -28.32 -37.61 -17.39
C ASP A 445 -27.12 -37.00 -18.17
N ILE A 446 -26.01 -36.69 -17.49
CA ILE A 446 -24.85 -36.00 -18.09
C ILE A 446 -24.26 -36.66 -19.34
N LEU A 447 -24.33 -37.98 -19.45
CA LEU A 447 -23.79 -38.72 -20.60
C LEU A 447 -24.79 -38.81 -21.76
N ASP A 448 -26.09 -38.75 -21.49
CA ASP A 448 -27.14 -39.09 -22.45
C ASP A 448 -27.85 -37.88 -23.04
N ASN A 449 -27.93 -36.76 -22.30
CA ASN A 449 -28.70 -35.59 -22.73
C ASN A 449 -28.05 -34.90 -23.95
N PRO A 450 -28.81 -34.59 -25.01
CA PRO A 450 -28.28 -33.91 -26.20
C PRO A 450 -27.87 -32.44 -25.95
N THR A 451 -28.40 -31.82 -24.89
CA THR A 451 -28.13 -30.42 -24.52
C THR A 451 -27.52 -30.34 -23.12
N MET A 452 -26.38 -29.67 -23.01
CA MET A 452 -25.65 -29.51 -21.74
C MET A 452 -25.32 -28.04 -21.48
N VAL A 453 -25.56 -27.59 -20.26
CA VAL A 453 -25.06 -26.32 -19.74
C VAL A 453 -23.88 -26.58 -18.82
N PHE A 454 -22.73 -25.98 -19.17
CA PHE A 454 -21.52 -26.03 -18.38
C PHE A 454 -21.38 -24.69 -17.66
N PHE A 455 -21.73 -24.68 -16.37
CA PHE A 455 -21.77 -23.50 -15.54
C PHE A 455 -20.55 -23.42 -14.62
N MET A 456 -19.74 -22.38 -14.79
CA MET A 456 -18.48 -22.12 -14.08
C MET A 456 -18.60 -20.85 -13.26
N HIS A 457 -18.52 -20.96 -11.93
CA HIS A 457 -18.80 -19.84 -11.05
C HIS A 457 -18.03 -19.91 -9.72
N ASP A 458 -18.25 -18.92 -8.86
CA ASP A 458 -17.77 -18.82 -7.49
C ASP A 458 -18.98 -18.72 -6.52
N PHE A 459 -18.78 -18.65 -5.19
CA PHE A 459 -19.82 -18.55 -4.16
C PHE A 459 -20.68 -17.26 -4.22
N GLY A 460 -20.44 -16.37 -5.19
CA GLY A 460 -21.08 -15.06 -5.23
C GLY A 460 -20.50 -14.14 -4.15
N ASP A 461 -21.24 -13.07 -3.84
CA ASP A 461 -20.80 -12.06 -2.87
C ASP A 461 -21.45 -12.33 -1.50
N LEU A 462 -20.63 -12.55 -0.48
CA LEU A 462 -21.06 -12.59 0.92
C LEU A 462 -21.09 -11.17 1.47
N GLN A 463 -22.27 -10.69 1.83
CA GLN A 463 -22.43 -9.40 2.51
C GLN A 463 -22.33 -9.62 4.01
N THR A 464 -21.44 -8.86 4.65
CA THR A 464 -21.17 -9.01 6.07
C THR A 464 -21.35 -7.69 6.78
N GLU A 465 -22.15 -7.70 7.84
CA GLU A 465 -22.19 -6.64 8.83
C GLU A 465 -21.51 -7.17 10.08
N LEU A 466 -20.67 -6.35 10.72
CA LEU A 466 -20.00 -6.75 11.96
C LEU A 466 -20.88 -6.33 13.15
N GLU A 467 -21.10 -7.23 14.11
CA GLU A 467 -21.78 -6.88 15.38
C GLU A 467 -21.02 -5.77 16.12
N ASN A 468 -19.69 -5.87 16.11
CA ASN A 468 -18.80 -4.86 16.65
C ASN A 468 -17.41 -4.97 16.00
N ALA A 469 -16.72 -3.82 15.90
CA ALA A 469 -15.40 -3.74 15.28
C ALA A 469 -14.27 -4.38 16.10
N VAL A 470 -14.50 -4.70 17.38
CA VAL A 470 -13.47 -5.21 18.30
C VAL A 470 -13.29 -6.71 18.15
N THR A 471 -14.38 -7.47 18.16
CA THR A 471 -14.37 -8.93 18.04
C THR A 471 -14.39 -9.41 16.60
N CYS A 472 -14.74 -8.53 15.65
CA CYS A 472 -14.97 -8.88 14.25
C CYS A 472 -15.98 -10.02 14.05
N ASN A 473 -16.92 -10.18 14.99
CA ASN A 473 -18.04 -11.11 14.86
C ASN A 473 -19.01 -10.61 13.78
N LEU A 474 -19.53 -11.54 12.98
CA LEU A 474 -20.56 -11.27 11.99
C LEU A 474 -21.92 -11.14 12.67
N ASP A 475 -22.66 -10.09 12.35
CA ASP A 475 -24.09 -10.01 12.62
C ASP A 475 -24.77 -11.05 11.72
N LEU A 476 -25.15 -12.18 12.31
CA LEU A 476 -25.71 -13.31 11.56
C LEU A 476 -27.10 -13.01 10.98
N GLU A 477 -27.84 -12.05 11.53
CA GLU A 477 -29.17 -11.69 11.04
C GLU A 477 -29.09 -10.77 9.82
N ARG A 478 -28.08 -9.89 9.79
CA ARG A 478 -27.88 -8.92 8.70
C ARG A 478 -26.87 -9.36 7.65
N SER A 479 -26.01 -10.32 7.96
CA SER A 479 -25.09 -10.91 6.99
C SER A 479 -25.79 -11.97 6.15
N TYR A 480 -25.68 -11.87 4.82
CA TYR A 480 -26.34 -12.81 3.92
C TYR A 480 -25.49 -13.11 2.69
N LEU A 481 -25.63 -14.35 2.21
CA LEU A 481 -25.04 -14.79 0.95
C LEU A 481 -26.01 -14.52 -0.19
N VAL A 482 -25.55 -13.83 -1.23
CA VAL A 482 -26.34 -13.71 -2.46
C VAL A 482 -25.97 -14.84 -3.42
N ASP A 483 -26.76 -15.91 -3.40
CA ASP A 483 -26.63 -17.03 -4.34
C ASP A 483 -27.57 -16.86 -5.53
N PHE A 484 -27.04 -16.31 -6.62
CA PHE A 484 -27.77 -16.13 -7.87
C PHE A 484 -27.95 -17.41 -8.68
N SER A 485 -27.17 -18.46 -8.39
CA SER A 485 -27.20 -19.68 -9.20
C SER A 485 -28.53 -20.43 -9.07
N ARG A 486 -29.28 -20.20 -7.99
CA ARG A 486 -30.55 -20.88 -7.72
C ARG A 486 -31.57 -20.72 -8.85
N GLU A 487 -31.79 -19.49 -9.31
CA GLU A 487 -32.75 -19.20 -10.39
C GLU A 487 -32.28 -19.79 -11.73
N LEU A 488 -30.98 -19.68 -12.01
CA LEU A 488 -30.37 -20.25 -13.20
C LEU A 488 -30.51 -21.78 -13.24
N ILE A 489 -30.20 -22.46 -12.13
CA ILE A 489 -30.27 -23.91 -12.01
C ILE A 489 -31.71 -24.41 -12.15
N SER A 490 -32.67 -23.74 -11.50
CA SER A 490 -34.10 -24.08 -11.63
C SER A 490 -34.55 -24.00 -13.09
N TRP A 491 -34.22 -22.91 -13.77
CA TRP A 491 -34.56 -22.72 -15.17
C TRP A 491 -33.96 -23.79 -16.09
N ILE A 492 -32.66 -24.11 -15.93
CA ILE A 492 -32.00 -25.15 -16.75
C ILE A 492 -32.66 -26.52 -16.56
N LYS A 493 -33.04 -26.82 -15.31
CA LYS A 493 -33.74 -28.06 -14.95
C LYS A 493 -35.16 -28.11 -15.52
N GLU A 494 -35.91 -27.02 -15.43
CA GLU A 494 -37.25 -26.90 -16.00
C GLU A 494 -37.24 -27.04 -17.53
N ALA A 495 -36.18 -26.55 -18.19
CA ALA A 495 -35.95 -26.73 -19.63
C ALA A 495 -35.50 -28.16 -20.00
N GLY A 496 -35.29 -29.06 -19.04
CA GLY A 496 -34.88 -30.45 -19.28
C GLY A 496 -33.45 -30.61 -19.80
N HIS A 497 -32.58 -29.62 -19.57
CA HIS A 497 -31.19 -29.67 -20.01
C HIS A 497 -30.29 -30.28 -18.93
N CYS A 498 -29.20 -30.94 -19.36
CA CYS A 498 -28.17 -31.40 -18.45
C CYS A 498 -27.40 -30.20 -17.87
N LEU A 499 -27.04 -30.24 -16.59
CA LEU A 499 -26.22 -29.22 -15.94
C LEU A 499 -24.94 -29.84 -15.37
N LEU A 500 -23.81 -29.23 -15.69
CA LEU A 500 -22.52 -29.40 -15.02
C LEU A 500 -22.19 -28.10 -14.26
N ASP A 501 -22.35 -28.11 -12.95
CA ASP A 501 -22.10 -26.98 -12.03
C ASP A 501 -20.70 -27.12 -11.44
N VAL A 502 -19.86 -26.09 -11.65
CA VAL A 502 -18.45 -26.07 -11.26
C VAL A 502 -18.17 -24.83 -10.45
N ASN A 503 -17.99 -25.04 -9.14
CA ASN A 503 -17.53 -23.99 -8.24
C ASN A 503 -15.99 -23.96 -8.20
N LEU A 504 -15.44 -22.82 -8.58
CA LEU A 504 -14.01 -22.59 -8.76
C LEU A 504 -13.33 -21.93 -7.54
N TYR A 505 -14.01 -21.87 -6.38
CA TYR A 505 -13.38 -21.38 -5.16
C TYR A 505 -12.48 -22.44 -4.52
N PRO A 506 -11.15 -22.26 -4.51
CA PRO A 506 -10.24 -23.28 -3.99
C PRO A 506 -10.42 -23.49 -2.48
N ARG A 507 -10.22 -24.72 -1.98
CA ARG A 507 -10.02 -24.94 -0.54
C ARG A 507 -8.72 -24.27 -0.08
N PRO A 508 -8.68 -23.70 1.14
CA PRO A 508 -7.46 -23.13 1.70
C PRO A 508 -6.40 -24.23 1.88
N LEU A 509 -5.13 -23.86 1.72
CA LEU A 509 -4.02 -24.78 1.96
C LEU A 509 -3.85 -25.01 3.47
N VAL A 510 -3.68 -26.28 3.87
CA VAL A 510 -3.47 -26.67 5.28
C VAL A 510 -2.06 -26.32 5.78
N ALA A 511 -1.10 -26.07 4.87
CA ALA A 511 0.24 -25.56 5.18
C ALA A 511 0.79 -24.73 4.00
N PRO A 512 1.70 -23.78 4.23
CA PRO A 512 2.38 -23.06 3.14
C PRO A 512 3.32 -24.01 2.39
N ALA A 513 2.80 -24.68 1.37
CA ALA A 513 3.59 -25.53 0.50
C ALA A 513 4.58 -24.66 -0.31
N LYS A 514 5.86 -25.04 -0.30
CA LYS A 514 6.98 -24.28 -0.89
C LYS A 514 6.91 -24.04 -2.42
N LYS A 515 5.91 -24.62 -3.13
CA LYS A 515 5.58 -24.34 -4.54
C LYS A 515 4.12 -24.73 -4.84
N SER A 516 3.13 -23.95 -4.38
CA SER A 516 1.74 -24.16 -4.84
C SER A 516 1.51 -23.42 -6.15
N LYS A 517 0.93 -24.09 -7.16
CA LYS A 517 0.43 -23.44 -8.38
C LYS A 517 -0.68 -22.44 -8.00
N SER A 518 -0.79 -21.35 -8.75
CA SER A 518 -1.83 -20.34 -8.48
C SER A 518 -3.22 -20.96 -8.59
N ALA A 519 -4.19 -20.44 -7.81
CA ALA A 519 -5.57 -20.91 -7.86
C ALA A 519 -6.17 -20.83 -9.27
N GLN A 520 -5.83 -19.77 -10.01
CA GLN A 520 -6.24 -19.57 -11.41
C GLN A 520 -5.69 -20.66 -12.33
N PHE A 521 -4.41 -21.05 -12.15
CA PHE A 521 -3.82 -22.12 -12.94
C PHE A 521 -4.53 -23.46 -12.68
N LEU A 522 -4.84 -23.78 -11.42
CA LEU A 522 -5.54 -25.01 -11.08
C LEU A 522 -7.01 -25.00 -11.56
N ALA A 523 -7.68 -23.84 -11.53
CA ALA A 523 -9.04 -23.69 -12.07
C ALA A 523 -9.08 -23.96 -13.58
N LYS A 524 -8.07 -23.49 -14.33
CA LYS A 524 -7.90 -23.80 -15.74
C LYS A 524 -7.76 -25.30 -15.99
N GLU A 525 -6.83 -25.96 -15.31
CA GLU A 525 -6.60 -27.40 -15.43
C GLU A 525 -7.87 -28.21 -15.10
N LEU A 526 -8.64 -27.77 -14.10
CA LEU A 526 -9.92 -28.40 -13.74
C LEU A 526 -10.94 -28.32 -14.87
N VAL A 527 -11.14 -27.14 -15.46
CA VAL A 527 -12.11 -26.96 -16.55
C VAL A 527 -11.74 -27.81 -17.77
N ILE A 528 -10.45 -27.88 -18.11
CA ILE A 528 -9.95 -28.74 -19.19
C ILE A 528 -10.18 -30.23 -18.85
N TYR A 529 -9.88 -30.64 -17.62
CA TYR A 529 -10.12 -32.01 -17.17
C TYR A 529 -11.59 -32.41 -17.31
N LEU A 530 -12.52 -31.53 -16.90
CA LEU A 530 -13.95 -31.79 -17.02
C LEU A 530 -14.42 -31.85 -18.47
N TRP A 531 -13.85 -31.00 -19.32
CA TRP A 531 -14.12 -31.03 -20.76
C TRP A 531 -13.69 -32.37 -21.37
N ASP A 532 -12.45 -32.78 -21.17
CA ASP A 532 -11.88 -33.97 -21.81
C ASP A 532 -12.54 -35.27 -21.32
N ASN A 533 -12.89 -35.35 -20.03
CA ASN A 533 -13.37 -36.61 -19.42
C ASN A 533 -14.90 -36.73 -19.34
N TYR A 534 -15.65 -35.63 -19.37
CA TYR A 534 -17.11 -35.68 -19.22
C TYR A 534 -17.82 -35.05 -20.42
N VAL A 535 -17.48 -33.82 -20.80
CA VAL A 535 -18.20 -33.11 -21.87
C VAL A 535 -17.92 -33.71 -23.25
N GLN A 536 -16.65 -34.00 -23.55
CA GLN A 536 -16.25 -34.56 -24.83
C GLN A 536 -16.80 -35.98 -25.03
N LEU A 537 -16.84 -36.77 -23.96
CA LEU A 537 -17.35 -38.15 -23.97
C LEU A 537 -18.88 -38.26 -23.92
N SER A 538 -19.59 -37.18 -23.55
CA SER A 538 -21.06 -37.15 -23.55
C SER A 538 -21.67 -37.11 -24.95
N ASN A 539 -22.94 -37.53 -25.04
CA ASN A 539 -23.77 -37.41 -26.25
C ASN A 539 -24.23 -35.97 -26.52
N ALA A 540 -23.88 -35.00 -25.66
CA ALA A 540 -24.24 -33.61 -25.86
C ALA A 540 -23.61 -33.05 -27.14
N GLN A 541 -24.46 -32.58 -28.06
CA GLN A 541 -24.09 -31.91 -29.31
C GLN A 541 -24.34 -30.40 -29.24
N ARG A 542 -25.13 -29.97 -28.25
CA ARG A 542 -25.46 -28.56 -27.97
C ARG A 542 -24.99 -28.20 -26.57
N VAL A 543 -23.78 -27.64 -26.49
CA VAL A 543 -23.18 -27.21 -25.21
C VAL A 543 -23.27 -25.69 -25.08
N ILE A 544 -23.71 -25.20 -23.93
CA ILE A 544 -23.71 -23.78 -23.56
C ILE A 544 -22.73 -23.57 -22.42
N LEU A 545 -21.76 -22.68 -22.59
CA LEU A 545 -20.83 -22.31 -21.53
C LEU A 545 -21.35 -21.06 -20.81
N ILE A 546 -21.43 -21.09 -19.48
CA ILE A 546 -21.82 -19.93 -18.67
C ILE A 546 -20.73 -19.69 -17.63
N GLY A 547 -20.03 -18.55 -17.73
CA GLY A 547 -19.03 -18.10 -16.78
C GLY A 547 -19.54 -16.92 -15.94
N HIS A 548 -19.38 -16.99 -14.63
CA HIS A 548 -19.63 -15.87 -13.72
C HIS A 548 -18.36 -15.47 -12.95
N GLY A 549 -18.06 -14.17 -12.91
CA GLY A 549 -16.95 -13.60 -12.16
C GLY A 549 -15.62 -14.28 -12.51
N PRO A 550 -14.89 -14.83 -11.51
CA PRO A 550 -13.63 -15.56 -11.73
C PRO A 550 -13.73 -16.74 -12.71
N GLY A 551 -14.92 -17.33 -12.88
CA GLY A 551 -15.14 -18.44 -13.83
C GLY A 551 -15.07 -18.04 -15.30
N CYS A 552 -15.09 -16.74 -15.61
CA CYS A 552 -14.99 -16.26 -16.99
C CYS A 552 -13.60 -16.52 -17.61
N GLN A 553 -12.53 -16.43 -16.83
CA GLN A 553 -11.16 -16.59 -17.35
C GLN A 553 -10.85 -18.05 -17.73
N PRO A 554 -11.06 -19.06 -16.86
CA PRO A 554 -10.86 -20.47 -17.22
C PRO A 554 -11.68 -20.91 -18.43
N MET A 555 -12.87 -20.34 -18.62
CA MET A 555 -13.70 -20.61 -19.78
C MET A 555 -13.06 -20.12 -21.09
N ILE A 556 -12.43 -18.95 -21.09
CA ILE A 556 -11.66 -18.47 -22.26
C ILE A 556 -10.39 -19.30 -22.46
N ASP A 557 -9.76 -19.75 -21.39
CA ASP A 557 -8.59 -20.65 -21.49
C ASP A 557 -8.96 -22.00 -22.13
N LEU A 558 -10.18 -22.51 -21.91
CA LEU A 558 -10.72 -23.71 -22.56
C LEU A 558 -10.84 -23.52 -24.08
N LEU A 559 -11.38 -22.39 -24.53
CA LEU A 559 -11.47 -22.02 -25.95
C LEU A 559 -10.09 -22.05 -26.62
N GLN A 560 -9.06 -21.57 -25.92
CA GLN A 560 -7.69 -21.57 -26.41
C GLN A 560 -7.11 -22.98 -26.56
N GLN A 561 -7.36 -23.87 -25.60
CA GLN A 561 -6.70 -25.18 -25.55
C GLN A 561 -7.44 -26.30 -26.28
N ARG A 562 -8.75 -26.20 -26.49
CA ARG A 562 -9.60 -27.26 -27.02
C ARG A 562 -10.48 -26.83 -28.19
N TRP A 563 -10.03 -25.82 -28.95
CA TRP A 563 -10.78 -25.18 -30.04
C TRP A 563 -11.54 -26.14 -30.97
N SER A 564 -10.88 -27.17 -31.50
CA SER A 564 -11.47 -28.11 -32.47
C SER A 564 -12.72 -28.84 -31.93
N SER A 565 -12.70 -29.22 -30.66
CA SER A 565 -13.84 -29.84 -30.00
C SER A 565 -14.89 -28.83 -29.52
N VAL A 566 -14.44 -27.63 -29.14
CA VAL A 566 -15.30 -26.56 -28.65
C VAL A 566 -16.14 -25.97 -29.79
N SER A 567 -15.53 -25.70 -30.95
CA SER A 567 -16.22 -25.10 -32.11
C SER A 567 -17.32 -25.99 -32.69
N THR A 568 -17.23 -27.31 -32.49
CA THR A 568 -18.22 -28.28 -32.98
C THR A 568 -19.41 -28.40 -32.02
N LYS A 569 -19.14 -28.58 -30.71
CA LYS A 569 -20.17 -28.84 -29.70
C LYS A 569 -20.77 -27.59 -29.04
N VAL A 570 -20.00 -26.51 -28.88
CA VAL A 570 -20.49 -25.31 -28.18
C VAL A 570 -21.34 -24.45 -29.12
N LYS A 571 -22.52 -24.05 -28.66
CA LYS A 571 -23.46 -23.19 -29.42
C LYS A 571 -23.54 -21.77 -28.84
N GLY A 572 -23.12 -21.56 -27.59
CA GLY A 572 -23.16 -20.25 -26.98
C GLY A 572 -22.23 -20.12 -25.77
N VAL A 573 -21.70 -18.93 -25.57
CA VAL A 573 -20.82 -18.57 -24.45
C VAL A 573 -21.37 -17.34 -23.74
N VAL A 574 -21.77 -17.50 -22.48
CA VAL A 574 -22.30 -16.42 -21.65
C VAL A 574 -21.26 -16.04 -20.61
N GLN A 575 -20.93 -14.76 -20.52
CA GLN A 575 -20.08 -14.20 -19.47
C GLN A 575 -20.82 -13.15 -18.67
N VAL A 576 -20.75 -13.27 -17.35
CA VAL A 576 -21.20 -12.23 -16.43
C VAL A 576 -20.01 -11.84 -15.55
N VAL A 577 -19.36 -10.72 -15.91
CA VAL A 577 -18.02 -10.40 -15.40
C VAL A 577 -18.05 -9.52 -14.15
N GLY A 578 -19.13 -8.75 -13.93
CA GLY A 578 -19.17 -7.78 -12.84
C GLY A 578 -18.22 -6.60 -13.09
N HIS A 579 -17.45 -6.22 -12.08
CA HIS A 579 -16.41 -5.17 -12.16
C HIS A 579 -15.01 -5.70 -12.47
N LEU A 580 -14.89 -7.01 -12.68
CA LEU A 580 -13.60 -7.63 -13.01
C LEU A 580 -13.20 -7.31 -14.46
N LYS A 581 -11.90 -7.39 -14.75
CA LYS A 581 -11.42 -7.23 -16.12
C LYS A 581 -12.01 -8.31 -17.02
N VAL A 582 -12.70 -7.90 -18.08
CA VAL A 582 -13.26 -8.83 -19.08
C VAL A 582 -12.11 -9.60 -19.75
N PRO A 583 -12.13 -10.95 -19.68
CA PRO A 583 -11.17 -11.80 -20.38
C PRO A 583 -11.11 -11.48 -21.88
N LEU A 584 -9.91 -11.64 -22.44
CA LEU A 584 -9.67 -11.42 -23.88
C LEU A 584 -9.69 -12.76 -24.60
N ALA A 585 -10.52 -12.90 -25.63
CA ALA A 585 -10.48 -14.06 -26.50
C ALA A 585 -9.06 -14.22 -27.10
N PRO A 586 -8.54 -15.47 -27.19
CA PRO A 586 -7.25 -15.75 -27.77
C PRO A 586 -7.24 -15.39 -29.26
N THR A 587 -6.08 -14.94 -29.77
CA THR A 587 -5.92 -14.55 -31.18
C THR A 587 -5.56 -15.72 -32.08
N GLN A 588 -5.24 -16.87 -31.50
CA GLN A 588 -4.89 -18.10 -32.22
C GLN A 588 -5.73 -19.26 -31.68
N PRO A 589 -6.36 -20.06 -32.55
CA PRO A 589 -6.52 -19.88 -34.01
C PRO A 589 -7.31 -18.61 -34.39
N GLU A 590 -7.08 -18.07 -35.61
CA GLU A 590 -7.70 -16.81 -36.06
C GLU A 590 -9.24 -16.86 -36.10
N GLU A 591 -9.80 -18.07 -36.27
CA GLU A 591 -11.23 -18.36 -36.31
C GLU A 591 -11.95 -18.12 -34.96
N ILE A 592 -11.22 -18.09 -33.84
CA ILE A 592 -11.83 -17.93 -32.51
C ILE A 592 -12.54 -16.59 -32.39
N VAL A 593 -11.88 -15.50 -32.80
CA VAL A 593 -12.41 -14.14 -32.56
C VAL A 593 -13.71 -13.88 -33.33
N PRO A 594 -13.83 -14.19 -34.64
CA PRO A 594 -15.08 -14.07 -35.37
C PRO A 594 -16.20 -14.94 -34.77
N TRP A 595 -15.92 -16.23 -34.50
CA TRP A 595 -16.91 -17.15 -33.92
C TRP A 595 -17.38 -16.69 -32.54
N TYR A 596 -16.44 -16.25 -31.69
CA TYR A 596 -16.73 -15.78 -30.35
C TYR A 596 -17.59 -14.51 -30.37
N LEU A 597 -17.40 -13.62 -31.36
CA LEU A 597 -18.24 -12.43 -31.49
C LEU A 597 -19.71 -12.78 -31.80
N GLU A 598 -19.95 -13.83 -32.59
CA GLU A 598 -21.31 -14.27 -32.97
C GLU A 598 -21.99 -15.12 -31.90
N HIS A 599 -21.23 -15.94 -31.17
CA HIS A 599 -21.75 -16.92 -30.22
C HIS A 599 -21.55 -16.51 -28.75
N SER A 600 -21.18 -15.25 -28.46
CA SER A 600 -21.03 -14.78 -27.07
C SER A 600 -22.11 -13.80 -26.64
N PHE A 601 -22.37 -13.80 -25.33
CA PHE A 601 -23.14 -12.78 -24.63
C PHE A 601 -22.35 -12.37 -23.38
N VAL A 602 -21.87 -11.13 -23.34
CA VAL A 602 -21.02 -10.64 -22.24
C VAL A 602 -21.74 -9.51 -21.50
N ALA A 603 -22.29 -9.81 -20.34
CA ALA A 603 -22.97 -8.85 -19.48
C ALA A 603 -21.96 -8.10 -18.59
N VAL A 604 -21.98 -6.77 -18.67
CA VAL A 604 -21.17 -5.88 -17.84
C VAL A 604 -22.00 -4.69 -17.32
N PRO A 605 -21.64 -4.12 -16.15
CA PRO A 605 -22.23 -2.87 -15.66
C PRO A 605 -22.05 -1.73 -16.67
N ALA A 606 -23.01 -0.81 -16.76
CA ALA A 606 -22.97 0.31 -17.71
C ALA A 606 -21.75 1.25 -17.52
N ASN A 607 -21.17 1.31 -16.33
CA ASN A 607 -20.00 2.13 -15.99
C ASN A 607 -18.65 1.40 -16.16
N HIS A 608 -18.63 0.21 -16.76
CA HIS A 608 -17.44 -0.63 -16.83
C HIS A 608 -16.34 -0.07 -17.77
N GLN A 609 -15.07 -0.20 -17.38
CA GLN A 609 -13.90 0.31 -18.14
C GLN A 609 -13.72 -0.35 -19.53
N VAL A 610 -14.43 -1.44 -19.81
CA VAL A 610 -14.36 -2.12 -21.12
C VAL A 610 -14.89 -1.24 -22.26
N PHE A 611 -15.79 -0.29 -21.98
CA PHE A 611 -16.33 0.59 -23.01
C PHE A 611 -15.31 1.59 -23.58
N THR A 612 -14.26 1.92 -22.82
CA THR A 612 -13.15 2.79 -23.24
C THR A 612 -11.98 2.00 -23.85
N ALA A 613 -12.01 0.67 -23.82
CA ALA A 613 -10.94 -0.18 -24.34
C ALA A 613 -10.85 -0.17 -25.87
N LYS A 614 -9.61 -0.16 -26.40
CA LYS A 614 -9.33 -0.21 -27.85
C LYS A 614 -9.62 -1.57 -28.51
N THR A 615 -9.75 -2.65 -27.73
CA THR A 615 -9.86 -4.05 -28.21
C THR A 615 -11.28 -4.62 -28.15
N LYS A 616 -12.29 -3.86 -28.58
CA LYS A 616 -13.72 -4.24 -28.41
C LYS A 616 -14.11 -5.59 -29.02
N LYS A 617 -13.56 -5.94 -30.19
CA LYS A 617 -13.90 -7.21 -30.89
C LYS A 617 -13.48 -8.47 -30.13
N ARG A 618 -12.42 -8.41 -29.31
CA ARG A 618 -11.89 -9.56 -28.56
C ARG A 618 -12.64 -9.85 -27.26
N HIS A 619 -13.52 -8.95 -26.86
CA HIS A 619 -14.36 -9.11 -25.68
C HIS A 619 -15.70 -9.77 -25.99
N GLY A 620 -15.99 -10.06 -27.26
CA GLY A 620 -17.28 -10.64 -27.67
C GLY A 620 -18.40 -9.61 -27.75
N ASN A 621 -19.64 -10.07 -27.73
CA ASN A 621 -20.81 -9.18 -27.77
C ASN A 621 -21.12 -8.63 -26.37
N ILE A 622 -20.65 -7.41 -26.10
CA ILE A 622 -20.82 -6.74 -24.81
C ILE A 622 -22.21 -6.12 -24.73
N VAL A 623 -22.98 -6.51 -23.71
CA VAL A 623 -24.31 -5.97 -23.42
C VAL A 623 -24.26 -5.19 -22.10
N PRO A 624 -24.50 -3.86 -22.13
CA PRO A 624 -24.58 -3.07 -20.91
C PRO A 624 -25.86 -3.39 -20.13
N ILE A 625 -25.73 -3.67 -18.85
CA ILE A 625 -26.86 -3.80 -17.92
C ILE A 625 -26.90 -2.55 -17.04
N ASN A 626 -28.09 -1.94 -16.93
CA ASN A 626 -28.32 -0.73 -16.12
C ASN A 626 -28.42 -1.06 -14.63
N GLU A 627 -27.38 -1.67 -14.08
CA GLU A 627 -27.20 -1.96 -12.65
C GLU A 627 -25.71 -1.89 -12.34
N THR A 628 -25.37 -1.14 -11.29
CA THR A 628 -23.98 -0.90 -10.89
C THR A 628 -23.51 -1.89 -9.84
N ARG A 629 -24.42 -2.57 -9.13
CA ARG A 629 -24.06 -3.60 -8.16
C ARG A 629 -23.85 -4.93 -8.87
N ALA A 630 -22.63 -5.48 -8.76
CA ALA A 630 -22.27 -6.79 -9.31
C ALA A 630 -23.27 -7.88 -8.90
N ILE A 631 -23.73 -7.82 -7.64
CA ILE A 631 -24.70 -8.70 -6.99
C ILE A 631 -26.01 -8.88 -7.78
N LYS A 632 -26.52 -7.81 -8.39
CA LYS A 632 -27.80 -7.82 -9.13
C LYS A 632 -27.62 -7.95 -10.63
N LEU A 633 -26.37 -7.93 -11.10
CA LEU A 633 -26.04 -7.93 -12.53
C LEU A 633 -26.56 -9.20 -13.19
N ILE A 634 -26.32 -10.37 -12.60
CA ILE A 634 -26.73 -11.65 -13.15
C ILE A 634 -28.25 -11.85 -13.09
N THR A 635 -28.92 -11.46 -12.01
CA THR A 635 -30.39 -11.53 -11.91
C THR A 635 -31.05 -10.64 -12.97
N ASN A 636 -30.55 -9.41 -13.15
CA ASN A 636 -31.06 -8.51 -14.17
C ASN A 636 -30.68 -8.94 -15.60
N ALA A 637 -29.55 -9.63 -15.77
CA ALA A 637 -29.12 -10.19 -17.04
C ALA A 637 -29.84 -11.51 -17.37
N LEU A 638 -30.37 -12.24 -16.38
CA LEU A 638 -30.91 -13.59 -16.54
C LEU A 638 -31.99 -13.66 -17.64
N PRO A 639 -32.98 -12.75 -17.74
CA PRO A 639 -33.95 -12.79 -18.83
C PRO A 639 -33.31 -12.65 -20.22
N ASN A 640 -32.23 -11.87 -20.34
CA ASN A 640 -31.52 -11.70 -21.60
C ASN A 640 -30.66 -12.93 -21.91
N ILE A 641 -30.03 -13.53 -20.88
CA ILE A 641 -29.29 -14.79 -20.99
C ILE A 641 -30.22 -15.90 -21.47
N GLN A 642 -31.42 -16.02 -20.88
CA GLN A 642 -32.42 -17.01 -21.27
C GLN A 642 -32.81 -16.88 -22.74
N ARG A 643 -33.13 -15.67 -23.22
CA ARG A 643 -33.44 -15.42 -24.62
C ARG A 643 -32.27 -15.73 -25.55
N PHE A 644 -31.05 -15.37 -25.16
CA PHE A 644 -29.85 -15.68 -25.94
C PHE A 644 -29.64 -17.19 -26.07
N VAL A 645 -29.74 -17.92 -24.95
CA VAL A 645 -29.56 -19.37 -24.95
C VAL A 645 -30.65 -20.07 -25.76
N GLN A 646 -31.92 -19.65 -25.65
CA GLN A 646 -33.01 -20.18 -26.48
C GLN A 646 -32.76 -19.94 -27.97
N ALA A 647 -32.31 -18.74 -28.36
CA ALA A 647 -31.98 -18.42 -29.75
C ALA A 647 -30.84 -19.29 -30.29
N GLN A 648 -29.83 -19.62 -29.47
CA GLN A 648 -28.70 -20.46 -29.87
C GLN A 648 -29.04 -21.96 -29.89
N LEU A 649 -29.99 -22.40 -29.06
CA LEU A 649 -30.41 -23.81 -29.00
C LEU A 649 -31.46 -24.18 -30.06
N GLY A 650 -32.14 -23.18 -30.64
CA GLY A 650 -33.13 -23.32 -31.69
C GLY A 650 -34.37 -24.07 -31.21
N ASP A 651 -35.37 -23.35 -30.70
CA ASP A 651 -36.67 -23.96 -30.41
C ASP A 651 -37.44 -24.20 -31.73
N ASP A 652 -37.48 -25.46 -32.16
CA ASP A 652 -38.59 -26.04 -32.93
C ASP A 652 -39.85 -26.01 -32.05
N GLN A 653 -40.49 -24.85 -31.90
CA GLN A 653 -41.92 -24.81 -31.60
C GLN A 653 -42.66 -24.76 -32.92
N HIS A 654 -42.96 -25.94 -33.46
CA HIS A 654 -44.16 -26.11 -34.25
C HIS A 654 -45.34 -25.67 -33.38
N MET A 655 -45.88 -24.48 -33.68
CA MET A 655 -47.30 -24.23 -33.44
C MET A 655 -48.05 -25.30 -34.23
N ASP A 656 -48.59 -26.29 -33.53
CA ASP A 656 -49.69 -27.10 -34.04
C ASP A 656 -50.89 -26.17 -34.25
N THR A 657 -50.99 -25.65 -35.46
CA THR A 657 -52.27 -25.24 -36.03
C THR A 657 -53.01 -26.49 -36.49
N SER A 658 -53.96 -26.95 -35.69
CA SER A 658 -55.18 -27.62 -36.17
C SER A 658 -56.26 -27.57 -35.10
#